data_AF-A0A1W9K550-F1
#
_entry.id   AF-A0A1W9K550-F1
#
_cell.length_a   1.000
_cell.length_b   1.000
_cell.length_c   1.000
_cell.angle_alpha   90.00
_cell.angle_beta   90.00
_cell.angle_gamma   90.00
#
_symmetry.space_group_name_H-M   'P 1'
#
loop_
_entity.id
_entity.type
_entity.pdbx_description
1 polymer ?
#
loop_
_entity_poly.entity_id
_entity_poly.type
_entity_poly.pdbx_seq_one_letter_code
_entity_poly.pdbx_strand_id
1 'polypeptide(L)'
;MKNNLLIAGILYATFVVYGSLVPWQFNSMPLTEAWHRFQNIEYLTLGIASRADWVANILLFIPLAFLWLGVISLQKQVVGRFLSSVFVLLASFLLCSAIEFTQLFFPPRTVSLNDILAESLGALIGTLAWWIFGKKFITWIDGWQKNKTNSVPYLQFYLGCMFFYSVMPLDLTLSPVEFYHKWREGRVILLPFSGLKGDLFRDIYDCLADVILWLPIPWLWLQIKPMSKNELLRRVLLSAAIIELFQLFVYSRVTDVTDIFLAFFGGVFGLKLIGLSSNKFALAGGAKGLNGYKNSSKLIACLAYLLWILVVCFVFLYPYNFEWSYLRLSAWSDKFFRVPFYAYYYGTEYRAVTEFFHKVMFFMPFGVVSAYVFSSLNSRRQVGFIVLATLTMTAFGVEIFQLFLPNKNADITDVILEVFGGCLGYLLTKQLKFTGSQEFEANHADDIFLADPRFKSKFSEDSVLQSDLNGRKGQADRSIQGFLALVSVFITFGVLVFISSSEAVPYNLRELFSKEHPVSSALGVTVLIYWCFAYPIFSLIHMLKKDILEGFFYVRFLVVHSLIAWVLVRAIVPLESIHDVLGSPILMIHNELELAFRFFALFGIYSLTTLSAAHLALLCFVSTREMMRLFILGVFWALLLLPFGYWVVVIQAATDNLTELMSDNGYSLSIVCLGIYLFLFCWLGSSISFLTVFRGGRRIVMISIVFIISFPLGYQLLNWGTEQFIVKYDTVFSALQFLLSTDRSNFITGDALRMRFFIMHLGLVSLFFLTQNPVFFVFSNSVRLRTRDV
;
A
#
# COMPACT_ATOMS: atom_id res chain seq x y z
N MET A 1 -0.34 28.16 -14.47
CA MET A 1 -0.29 28.76 -13.12
C MET A 1 -1.67 28.94 -12.48
N LYS A 2 -2.57 29.78 -13.04
CA LYS A 2 -3.91 30.04 -12.45
C LYS A 2 -4.70 28.76 -12.11
N ASN A 3 -4.73 27.78 -13.02
CA ASN A 3 -5.39 26.49 -12.76
C ASN A 3 -4.75 25.70 -11.61
N ASN A 4 -3.42 25.76 -11.43
CA ASN A 4 -2.74 25.06 -10.34
C ASN A 4 -3.07 25.70 -9.00
N LEU A 5 -3.13 27.03 -8.94
CA LEU A 5 -3.57 27.75 -7.73
C LEU A 5 -5.04 27.50 -7.42
N LEU A 6 -5.90 27.40 -8.44
CA LEU A 6 -7.30 27.08 -8.26
C LEU A 6 -7.46 25.68 -7.66
N ILE A 7 -6.77 24.69 -8.22
CA ILE A 7 -6.78 23.32 -7.69
C ILE A 7 -6.26 23.32 -6.24
N ALA A 8 -5.14 23.99 -5.97
CA ALA A 8 -4.60 24.09 -4.62
C ALA A 8 -5.56 24.80 -3.64
N GLY A 9 -6.20 25.88 -4.06
CA GLY A 9 -7.15 26.63 -3.25
C GLY A 9 -8.42 25.84 -2.95
N ILE A 10 -8.94 25.08 -3.92
CA ILE A 10 -10.08 24.17 -3.71
C ILE A 10 -9.70 23.05 -2.75
N LEU A 11 -8.58 22.35 -3.00
CA LEU A 11 -8.13 21.27 -2.11
C LEU A 11 -7.90 21.76 -0.68
N TYR A 12 -7.30 22.94 -0.54
CA TYR A 12 -7.05 23.53 0.77
C TYR A 12 -8.34 23.99 1.45
N ALA A 13 -9.30 24.60 0.72
CA ALA A 13 -10.61 24.94 1.28
C ALA A 13 -11.38 23.70 1.74
N THR A 14 -11.33 22.61 0.97
CA THR A 14 -11.91 21.32 1.38
C THR A 14 -11.23 20.78 2.63
N PHE A 15 -9.90 20.87 2.71
CA PHE A 15 -9.13 20.46 3.91
C PHE A 15 -9.54 21.26 5.14
N VAL A 16 -9.68 22.59 5.03
CA VAL A 16 -10.14 23.47 6.13
C VAL A 16 -11.53 23.05 6.60
N VAL A 17 -12.51 22.98 5.70
CA VAL A 17 -13.90 22.61 6.06
C VAL A 17 -13.95 21.20 6.66
N TYR A 18 -13.25 20.24 6.05
CA TYR A 18 -13.22 18.87 6.55
C TYR A 18 -12.58 18.78 7.94
N GLY A 19 -11.41 19.38 8.12
CA GLY A 19 -10.65 19.35 9.38
C GLY A 19 -11.40 20.00 10.55
N SER A 20 -12.15 21.07 10.28
CA SER A 20 -12.98 21.74 11.29
C SER A 20 -14.22 20.94 11.71
N LEU A 21 -14.65 19.93 10.93
CA LEU A 21 -15.85 19.13 11.19
C LEU A 21 -15.60 17.70 11.70
N VAL A 22 -14.38 17.16 11.58
CA VAL A 22 -13.97 15.91 12.25
C VAL A 22 -14.27 16.01 13.75
N PRO A 23 -14.83 15.03 14.48
CA PRO A 23 -15.02 13.63 14.13
C PRO A 23 -16.30 13.29 13.35
N TRP A 24 -17.04 14.28 12.84
CA TRP A 24 -18.29 14.06 12.08
C TRP A 24 -19.42 13.37 12.90
N GLN A 25 -19.48 13.64 14.20
CA GLN A 25 -20.57 13.17 15.08
C GLN A 25 -21.78 14.11 15.03
N PHE A 26 -22.60 13.98 13.99
CA PHE A 26 -23.77 14.84 13.82
C PHE A 26 -24.83 14.57 14.90
N ASN A 27 -25.26 15.66 15.55
CA ASN A 27 -26.39 15.67 16.47
C ASN A 27 -27.40 16.72 15.98
N SER A 28 -28.63 16.26 15.72
CA SER A 28 -29.69 17.12 15.21
C SER A 28 -30.16 18.10 16.28
N MET A 29 -30.07 19.40 15.98
CA MET A 29 -30.59 20.48 16.80
C MET A 29 -31.58 21.31 15.97
N PRO A 30 -32.65 21.86 16.56
CA PRO A 30 -33.50 22.83 15.86
C PRO A 30 -32.70 24.06 15.42
N LEU A 31 -32.92 24.53 14.18
CA LEU A 31 -32.21 25.71 13.64
C LEU A 31 -32.41 26.97 14.50
N THR A 32 -33.57 27.12 15.14
CA THR A 32 -33.87 28.22 16.05
C THR A 32 -32.97 28.20 17.30
N GLU A 33 -32.73 27.01 17.84
CA GLU A 33 -31.85 26.81 18.99
C GLU A 33 -30.38 27.01 18.60
N ALA A 34 -29.95 26.46 17.47
CA ALA A 34 -28.60 26.67 16.95
C ALA A 34 -28.32 28.16 16.71
N TRP A 35 -29.28 28.90 16.14
CA TRP A 35 -29.16 30.34 15.96
C TRP A 35 -29.05 31.09 17.28
N HIS A 36 -29.88 30.76 18.28
CA HIS A 36 -29.80 31.36 19.61
C HIS A 36 -28.46 31.07 20.31
N ARG A 37 -27.92 29.85 20.18
CA ARG A 37 -26.59 29.49 20.72
C ARG A 37 -25.46 30.24 19.99
N PHE A 38 -25.56 30.37 18.66
CA PHE A 38 -24.58 31.12 17.87
C PHE A 38 -24.61 32.63 18.14
N GLN A 39 -25.72 33.19 18.61
CA GLN A 39 -25.77 34.59 19.05
C GLN A 39 -25.09 34.81 20.40
N ASN A 40 -24.97 33.76 21.22
CA ASN A 40 -24.46 33.80 22.58
C ASN A 40 -23.13 33.02 22.73
N ILE A 41 -22.32 32.95 21.68
CA ILE A 41 -21.00 32.29 21.74
C ILE A 41 -20.09 33.05 22.71
N GLU A 42 -19.41 32.30 23.58
CA GLU A 42 -18.53 32.87 24.60
C GLU A 42 -17.09 33.05 24.10
N TYR A 43 -16.35 33.93 24.78
CA TYR A 43 -14.89 34.00 24.66
C TYR A 43 -14.27 32.89 25.52
N LEU A 44 -13.50 31.98 24.90
CA LEU A 44 -12.74 30.96 25.63
C LEU A 44 -11.63 31.62 26.47
N THR A 45 -11.38 31.09 27.67
CA THR A 45 -10.31 31.55 28.56
C THR A 45 -8.95 31.16 27.99
N LEU A 46 -8.09 32.15 27.75
CA LEU A 46 -6.77 32.00 27.11
C LEU A 46 -5.72 31.37 28.05
N GLY A 47 -5.90 30.10 28.42
CA GLY A 47 -4.85 29.26 29.01
C GLY A 47 -3.76 28.90 28.00
N ILE A 48 -2.65 28.29 28.44
CA ILE A 48 -1.51 27.93 27.58
C ILE A 48 -1.94 27.01 26.41
N ALA A 49 -2.80 26.02 26.67
CA ALA A 49 -3.35 25.14 25.64
C ALA A 49 -4.22 25.90 24.60
N SER A 50 -5.05 26.84 25.07
CA SER A 50 -5.87 27.69 24.21
C SER A 50 -5.05 28.59 23.27
N ARG A 51 -3.78 28.90 23.60
CA ARG A 51 -2.90 29.66 22.70
C ARG A 51 -2.45 28.86 21.47
N ALA A 52 -2.16 27.57 21.65
CA ALA A 52 -1.76 26.71 20.54
C ALA A 52 -2.93 26.54 19.54
N ASP A 53 -4.14 26.33 20.06
CA ASP A 53 -5.37 26.28 19.24
C ASP A 53 -5.60 27.60 18.49
N TRP A 54 -5.44 28.73 19.18
CA TRP A 54 -5.58 30.06 18.57
C TRP A 54 -4.57 30.29 17.44
N VAL A 55 -3.30 29.91 17.63
CA VAL A 55 -2.26 30.01 16.60
C VAL A 55 -2.54 29.04 15.45
N ALA A 56 -3.02 27.83 15.73
CA ALA A 56 -3.39 26.85 14.71
C ALA A 56 -4.50 27.38 13.78
N ASN A 57 -5.53 28.02 14.34
CA ASN A 57 -6.63 28.63 13.58
C ASN A 57 -6.17 29.81 12.72
N ILE A 58 -5.26 30.66 13.22
CA ILE A 58 -4.60 31.71 12.41
C ILE A 58 -3.85 31.06 11.24
N LEU A 59 -3.00 30.08 11.52
CA LEU A 59 -2.18 29.39 10.51
C LEU A 59 -3.03 28.64 9.49
N LEU A 60 -4.20 28.15 9.87
CA LEU A 60 -5.12 27.45 8.98
C LEU A 60 -5.62 28.39 7.87
N PHE A 61 -5.97 29.64 8.18
CA PHE A 61 -6.55 30.58 7.21
C PHE A 61 -5.52 31.41 6.41
N ILE A 62 -4.26 31.49 6.85
CA ILE A 62 -3.19 32.18 6.10
C ILE A 62 -3.04 31.62 4.68
N PRO A 63 -2.79 30.30 4.48
CA PRO A 63 -2.65 29.74 3.14
C PRO A 63 -3.94 29.82 2.32
N LEU A 64 -5.11 29.71 2.98
CA LEU A 64 -6.41 29.78 2.32
C LEU A 64 -6.59 31.13 1.62
N ALA A 65 -6.47 32.23 2.37
CA ALA A 65 -6.62 33.57 1.82
C ALA A 65 -5.52 33.92 0.82
N PHE A 66 -4.28 33.48 1.07
CA PHE A 66 -3.15 33.67 0.16
C PHE A 66 -3.41 33.02 -1.21
N LEU A 67 -3.87 31.76 -1.24
CA LEU A 67 -4.15 31.03 -2.48
C LEU A 67 -5.33 31.63 -3.24
N TRP A 68 -6.44 31.91 -2.56
CA TRP A 68 -7.64 32.47 -3.19
C TRP A 68 -7.42 33.88 -3.75
N LEU A 69 -6.69 34.72 -3.01
CA LEU A 69 -6.29 36.02 -3.55
C LEU A 69 -5.36 35.85 -4.75
N GLY A 70 -4.48 34.84 -4.73
CA GLY A 70 -3.66 34.50 -5.88
C GLY A 70 -4.46 34.10 -7.11
N VAL A 71 -5.50 33.28 -6.95
CA VAL A 71 -6.40 32.88 -8.06
C VAL A 71 -7.09 34.08 -8.71
N ILE A 72 -7.60 35.01 -7.89
CA ILE A 72 -8.47 36.09 -8.35
C ILE A 72 -7.67 37.32 -8.84
N SER A 73 -6.53 37.62 -8.20
CA SER A 73 -5.79 38.88 -8.39
C SER A 73 -4.62 38.79 -9.39
N LEU A 74 -4.28 37.59 -9.88
CA LEU A 74 -3.04 37.30 -10.62
C LEU A 74 -2.77 38.22 -11.82
N GLN A 75 -3.82 38.61 -12.55
CA GLN A 75 -3.75 39.47 -13.75
C GLN A 75 -4.36 40.86 -13.54
N LYS A 76 -4.79 41.19 -12.32
CA LYS A 76 -5.46 42.46 -12.03
C LYS A 76 -4.46 43.57 -11.68
N GLN A 77 -4.78 44.80 -12.08
CA GLN A 77 -4.11 46.02 -11.62
C GLN A 77 -4.41 46.31 -10.15
N VAL A 78 -3.71 47.26 -9.53
CA VAL A 78 -3.75 47.55 -8.08
C VAL A 78 -5.17 47.68 -7.53
N VAL A 79 -6.04 48.46 -8.18
CA VAL A 79 -7.45 48.64 -7.76
C VAL A 79 -8.22 47.31 -7.80
N GLY A 80 -8.06 46.54 -8.88
CA GLY A 80 -8.68 45.22 -9.01
C GLY A 80 -8.15 44.21 -7.98
N ARG A 81 -6.89 44.32 -7.56
CA ARG A 81 -6.31 43.51 -6.48
C ARG A 81 -6.86 43.91 -5.11
N PHE A 82 -7.04 45.20 -4.86
CA PHE A 82 -7.66 45.70 -3.63
C PHE A 82 -9.10 45.19 -3.49
N LEU A 83 -9.93 45.35 -4.53
CA LEU A 83 -11.29 44.79 -4.54
C LEU A 83 -11.31 43.26 -4.36
N SER A 84 -10.33 42.56 -4.94
CA SER A 84 -10.20 41.10 -4.75
C SER A 84 -9.79 40.75 -3.32
N SER A 85 -9.00 41.59 -2.66
CA SER A 85 -8.61 41.42 -1.25
C SER A 85 -9.82 41.58 -0.34
N VAL A 86 -10.62 42.62 -0.55
CA VAL A 86 -11.88 42.82 0.19
C VAL A 86 -12.82 41.63 -0.01
N PHE A 87 -12.98 41.16 -1.24
CA PHE A 87 -13.80 39.98 -1.52
C PHE A 87 -13.30 38.72 -0.81
N VAL A 88 -11.99 38.44 -0.85
CA VAL A 88 -11.40 37.25 -0.20
C VAL A 88 -11.52 37.32 1.32
N LEU A 89 -11.34 38.50 1.93
CA LEU A 89 -11.52 38.68 3.37
C LEU A 89 -12.98 38.46 3.77
N LEU A 90 -13.93 39.04 3.03
CA LEU A 90 -15.36 38.82 3.28
C LEU A 90 -15.74 37.34 3.10
N ALA A 91 -15.26 36.69 2.04
CA ALA A 91 -15.51 35.27 1.80
C ALA A 91 -14.90 34.38 2.90
N SER A 92 -13.71 34.72 3.38
CA SER A 92 -13.05 33.97 4.47
C SER A 92 -13.80 34.16 5.79
N PHE A 93 -14.25 35.39 6.10
CA PHE A 93 -15.07 35.68 7.27
C PHE A 93 -16.42 34.94 7.25
N LEU A 94 -17.08 34.91 6.08
CA LEU A 94 -18.32 34.15 5.91
C LEU A 94 -18.08 32.64 6.05
N LEU A 95 -16.95 32.14 5.53
CA LEU A 95 -16.59 30.74 5.62
C LEU A 95 -16.31 30.32 7.07
N CYS A 96 -15.49 31.06 7.83
CA CYS A 96 -15.22 30.74 9.24
C CYS A 96 -16.51 30.78 10.07
N SER A 97 -17.33 31.82 9.88
CA SER A 97 -18.61 31.95 10.57
C SER A 97 -19.56 30.79 10.24
N ALA A 98 -19.59 30.34 8.98
CA ALA A 98 -20.40 29.20 8.56
C ALA A 98 -19.87 27.87 9.12
N ILE A 99 -18.55 27.69 9.21
CA ILE A 99 -17.92 26.52 9.82
C ILE A 99 -18.28 26.45 11.30
N GLU A 100 -18.07 27.54 12.05
CA GLU A 100 -18.39 27.66 13.48
C GLU A 100 -19.87 27.43 13.76
N PHE A 101 -20.76 28.02 12.95
CA PHE A 101 -22.20 27.74 13.05
C PHE A 101 -22.52 26.26 12.82
N THR A 102 -21.85 25.63 11.85
CA THR A 102 -22.04 24.22 11.52
C THR A 102 -21.53 23.31 12.65
N GLN A 103 -20.44 23.67 13.33
CA GLN A 103 -19.88 22.91 14.45
C GLN A 103 -20.83 22.74 15.63
N LEU A 104 -21.84 23.62 15.80
CA LEU A 104 -22.91 23.44 16.81
C LEU A 104 -23.65 22.10 16.67
N PHE A 105 -23.71 21.56 15.46
CA PHE A 105 -24.34 20.28 15.16
C PHE A 105 -23.39 19.09 15.32
N PHE A 106 -22.12 19.30 15.70
CA PHE A 106 -21.09 18.25 15.77
C PHE A 106 -20.39 18.21 17.15
N PRO A 107 -21.10 17.90 18.26
CA PRO A 107 -20.43 17.65 19.55
C PRO A 107 -19.40 16.52 19.39
N PRO A 108 -18.17 16.61 19.96
CA PRO A 108 -17.72 17.50 21.04
C PRO A 108 -17.11 18.83 20.57
N ARG A 109 -17.32 19.29 19.33
CA ARG A 109 -16.76 20.58 18.88
C ARG A 109 -17.28 21.75 19.70
N THR A 110 -16.36 22.61 20.12
CA THR A 110 -16.65 23.84 20.84
C THR A 110 -16.57 25.01 19.87
N VAL A 111 -17.60 25.85 19.89
CA VAL A 111 -17.69 27.05 19.05
C VAL A 111 -17.21 28.23 19.85
N SER A 112 -16.41 29.12 19.26
CA SER A 112 -15.88 30.27 20.00
C SER A 112 -15.67 31.52 19.15
N LEU A 113 -15.81 32.69 19.79
CA LEU A 113 -15.45 33.96 19.15
C LEU A 113 -13.95 34.09 18.88
N ASN A 114 -13.11 33.44 19.70
CA ASN A 114 -11.66 33.44 19.53
C ASN A 114 -11.25 32.81 18.21
N ASP A 115 -11.96 31.77 17.77
CA ASP A 115 -11.68 31.05 16.53
C ASP A 115 -12.07 31.87 15.31
N ILE A 116 -13.25 32.50 15.31
CA ILE A 116 -13.65 33.45 14.25
C ILE A 116 -12.63 34.59 14.13
N LEU A 117 -12.16 35.14 15.25
CA LEU A 117 -11.14 36.19 15.26
C LEU A 117 -9.79 35.70 14.75
N ALA A 118 -9.35 34.51 15.18
CA ALA A 118 -8.11 33.86 14.76
C ALA A 118 -8.10 33.61 13.24
N GLU A 119 -9.14 32.96 12.73
CA GLU A 119 -9.28 32.62 11.31
C GLU A 119 -9.37 33.89 10.44
N SER A 120 -10.10 34.91 10.91
CA SER A 120 -10.18 36.22 10.24
C SER A 120 -8.85 36.95 10.21
N LEU A 121 -8.09 36.93 11.31
CA LEU A 121 -6.74 37.48 11.39
C LEU A 121 -5.79 36.71 10.47
N GLY A 122 -5.90 35.39 10.43
CA GLY A 122 -5.17 34.53 9.50
C GLY A 122 -5.45 34.91 8.05
N ALA A 123 -6.71 35.15 7.69
CA ALA A 123 -7.09 35.59 6.35
C ALA A 123 -6.50 36.97 5.99
N LEU A 124 -6.45 37.90 6.96
CA LEU A 124 -5.79 39.20 6.79
C LEU A 124 -4.29 39.04 6.53
N ILE A 125 -3.60 38.23 7.34
CA ILE A 125 -2.17 37.95 7.19
C ILE A 125 -1.90 37.27 5.84
N GLY A 126 -2.71 36.28 5.45
CA GLY A 126 -2.60 35.60 4.15
C GLY A 126 -2.79 36.55 2.96
N THR A 127 -3.73 37.48 3.07
CA THR A 127 -3.96 38.55 2.10
C THR A 127 -2.73 39.45 1.98
N LEU A 128 -2.19 39.93 3.10
CA LEU A 128 -0.99 40.78 3.13
C LEU A 128 0.24 40.02 2.60
N ALA A 129 0.39 38.75 2.96
CA ALA A 129 1.46 37.90 2.48
C ALA A 129 1.42 37.75 0.95
N TRP A 130 0.25 37.69 0.33
CA TRP A 130 0.13 37.67 -1.13
C TRP A 130 0.57 38.99 -1.77
N TRP A 131 0.26 40.12 -1.14
CA TRP A 131 0.74 41.43 -1.62
C TRP A 131 2.27 41.55 -1.60
N ILE A 132 2.90 41.05 -0.54
CA ILE A 132 4.36 41.15 -0.35
C ILE A 132 5.11 40.08 -1.16
N PHE A 133 4.65 38.83 -1.10
CA PHE A 133 5.38 37.67 -1.60
C PHE A 133 4.77 37.04 -2.85
N GLY A 134 3.53 37.37 -3.24
CA GLY A 134 2.80 36.68 -4.32
C GLY A 134 3.56 36.67 -5.65
N LYS A 135 4.17 37.78 -6.08
CA LYS A 135 4.99 37.81 -7.31
C LYS A 135 6.24 36.93 -7.20
N LYS A 136 6.91 36.95 -6.05
CA LYS A 136 8.09 36.11 -5.77
C LYS A 136 7.70 34.62 -5.73
N PHE A 137 6.54 34.32 -5.16
CA PHE A 137 5.99 32.97 -5.09
C PHE A 137 5.67 32.42 -6.48
N ILE A 138 4.99 33.18 -7.34
CA ILE A 138 4.70 32.76 -8.71
C ILE A 138 5.99 32.52 -9.50
N THR A 139 6.95 33.45 -9.42
CA THR A 139 8.23 33.31 -10.11
C THR A 139 9.04 32.12 -9.58
N TRP A 140 8.97 31.84 -8.28
CA TRP A 140 9.56 30.67 -7.66
C TRP A 140 8.92 29.36 -8.15
N ILE A 141 7.59 29.25 -8.19
CA ILE A 141 6.90 28.06 -8.72
C ILE A 141 7.19 27.88 -10.21
N ASP A 142 7.12 28.95 -11.02
CA ASP A 142 7.43 28.88 -12.45
C ASP A 142 8.88 28.44 -12.67
N GLY A 143 9.81 28.93 -11.85
CA GLY A 143 11.22 28.52 -11.87
C GLY A 143 11.39 27.04 -11.52
N TRP A 144 10.66 26.55 -10.52
CA TRP A 144 10.68 25.14 -10.13
C TRP A 144 10.08 24.23 -11.22
N GLN A 145 9.01 24.67 -11.90
CA GLN A 145 8.39 23.91 -12.99
C GLN A 145 9.27 23.85 -14.25
N LYS A 146 9.97 24.94 -14.56
CA LYS A 146 10.82 25.07 -15.76
C LYS A 146 12.20 24.43 -15.58
N ASN A 147 12.86 24.65 -14.45
CA ASN A 147 14.20 24.10 -14.14
C ASN A 147 14.11 23.05 -13.03
N LYS A 148 13.71 21.84 -13.41
CA LYS A 148 13.60 20.67 -12.51
C LYS A 148 14.94 20.19 -11.94
N THR A 149 16.05 20.72 -12.44
CA THR A 149 17.42 20.44 -11.97
C THR A 149 17.85 21.33 -10.81
N ASN A 150 17.11 22.41 -10.54
CA ASN A 150 17.44 23.33 -9.47
C ASN A 150 17.09 22.72 -8.10
N SER A 151 18.09 22.47 -7.26
CA SER A 151 17.89 21.92 -5.92
C SER A 151 17.40 22.94 -4.88
N VAL A 152 17.37 24.24 -5.20
CA VAL A 152 16.93 25.30 -4.27
C VAL A 152 15.54 25.04 -3.67
N PRO A 153 14.49 24.73 -4.46
CA PRO A 153 13.14 24.50 -3.91
C PRO A 153 13.08 23.30 -2.96
N TYR A 154 13.83 22.23 -3.27
CA TYR A 154 13.89 21.02 -2.45
C TYR A 154 14.56 21.28 -1.10
N LEU A 155 15.66 22.04 -1.10
CA LEU A 155 16.32 22.48 0.14
C LEU A 155 15.41 23.35 1.00
N GLN A 156 14.78 24.36 0.39
CA GLN A 156 13.89 25.29 1.09
C GLN A 156 12.69 24.56 1.69
N PHE A 157 12.10 23.63 0.94
CA PHE A 157 11.01 22.79 1.42
C PHE A 157 11.48 21.90 2.58
N TYR A 158 12.63 21.24 2.44
CA TYR A 158 13.17 20.36 3.48
C TYR A 158 13.48 21.10 4.79
N LEU A 159 14.21 22.22 4.71
CA LEU A 159 14.52 23.06 5.87
C LEU A 159 13.24 23.68 6.46
N GLY A 160 12.28 24.07 5.63
CA GLY A 160 10.99 24.58 6.08
C GLY A 160 10.18 23.54 6.86
N CYS A 161 10.10 22.30 6.34
CA CYS A 161 9.44 21.19 7.02
C CYS A 161 10.15 20.82 8.33
N MET A 162 11.49 20.76 8.33
CA MET A 162 12.28 20.50 9.52
C MET A 162 12.06 21.59 10.58
N PHE A 163 12.12 22.86 10.19
CA PHE A 163 11.86 23.98 11.09
C PHE A 163 10.44 23.89 11.67
N PHE A 164 9.43 23.71 10.83
CA PHE A 164 8.04 23.59 11.26
C PHE A 164 7.82 22.42 12.23
N TYR A 165 8.36 21.25 11.90
CA TYR A 165 8.33 20.09 12.79
C TYR A 165 8.97 20.37 14.15
N SER A 166 10.07 21.11 14.17
CA SER A 166 10.82 21.43 15.38
C SER A 166 10.05 22.39 16.30
N VAL A 167 9.21 23.28 15.75
CA VAL A 167 8.47 24.27 16.53
C VAL A 167 7.03 23.87 16.91
N MET A 168 6.49 22.79 16.34
CA MET A 168 5.21 22.21 16.77
C MET A 168 5.29 21.76 18.25
N PRO A 169 4.23 21.93 19.08
CA PRO A 169 2.85 22.27 18.74
C PRO A 169 2.52 23.78 18.67
N LEU A 170 3.54 24.66 18.68
CA LEU A 170 3.38 26.12 18.62
C LEU A 170 2.76 26.76 19.88
N ASP A 171 2.93 26.13 21.04
CA ASP A 171 2.63 26.72 22.36
C ASP A 171 3.72 27.74 22.75
N LEU A 172 3.77 28.85 21.99
CA LEU A 172 4.81 29.86 22.11
C LEU A 172 4.73 30.60 23.46
N THR A 173 5.88 30.70 24.12
CA THR A 173 6.09 31.44 25.36
C THR A 173 6.99 32.67 25.14
N LEU A 174 6.53 33.81 25.64
CA LEU A 174 7.33 35.04 25.74
C LEU A 174 7.46 35.52 27.20
N SER A 175 6.88 34.78 28.15
CA SER A 175 6.87 35.16 29.55
C SER A 175 8.19 34.76 30.23
N PRO A 176 8.92 35.69 30.87
CA PRO A 176 10.12 35.36 31.64
C PRO A 176 9.90 34.28 32.70
N VAL A 177 8.70 34.24 33.28
CA VAL A 177 8.33 33.24 34.31
C VAL A 177 8.20 31.85 33.70
N GLU A 178 7.60 31.73 32.52
CA GLU A 178 7.45 30.45 31.80
C GLU A 178 8.83 29.91 31.35
N PHE A 179 9.76 30.79 30.94
CA PHE A 179 11.16 30.39 30.70
C PHE A 179 11.85 29.85 31.96
N TYR A 180 11.63 30.49 33.11
CA TYR A 180 12.18 30.02 34.38
C TYR A 180 11.63 28.64 34.76
N HIS A 181 10.32 28.41 34.59
CA HIS A 181 9.71 27.09 34.80
C HIS A 181 10.30 26.03 33.87
N LYS A 182 10.42 26.35 32.58
CA LYS A 182 11.02 25.45 31.58
C LYS A 182 12.46 25.07 31.93
N TRP A 183 13.25 26.04 32.40
CA TRP A 183 14.62 25.77 32.87
C TRP A 183 14.63 24.91 34.13
N ARG A 184 13.80 25.23 35.13
CA ARG A 184 13.71 24.47 36.40
C ARG A 184 13.25 23.03 36.20
N GLU A 185 12.40 22.79 35.21
CA GLU A 185 11.92 21.45 34.82
C GLU A 185 12.95 20.66 34.01
N GLY A 186 14.12 21.23 33.72
CA GLY A 186 15.20 20.56 33.00
C GLY A 186 14.96 20.45 31.49
N ARG A 187 14.08 21.28 30.93
CA ARG A 187 13.79 21.33 29.48
C ARG A 187 14.69 22.30 28.71
N VAL A 188 15.69 22.88 29.38
CA VAL A 188 16.76 23.67 28.78
C VAL A 188 18.09 23.03 29.17
N ILE A 189 18.71 22.34 28.22
CA ILE A 189 19.87 21.49 28.42
C ILE A 189 21.06 22.13 27.71
N LEU A 190 21.92 22.78 28.50
CA LEU A 190 23.10 23.50 27.98
C LEU A 190 24.36 22.61 27.92
N LEU A 191 24.40 21.56 28.76
CA LEU A 191 25.51 20.62 28.79
C LEU A 191 25.23 19.49 27.79
N PRO A 192 26.06 19.32 26.75
CA PRO A 192 25.81 18.32 25.71
C PRO A 192 25.80 16.91 26.31
N PHE A 193 24.91 16.07 25.80
CA PHE A 193 24.67 14.68 26.20
C PHE A 193 24.11 14.48 27.63
N SER A 194 23.84 15.54 28.38
CA SER A 194 23.27 15.42 29.74
C SER A 194 21.75 15.14 29.76
N GLY A 195 21.09 15.28 28.60
CA GLY A 195 19.67 14.98 28.40
C GLY A 195 19.35 13.50 28.16
N LEU A 196 20.36 12.67 27.84
CA LEU A 196 20.21 11.25 27.59
C LEU A 196 19.95 10.49 28.89
N LYS A 197 18.68 10.19 29.15
CA LYS A 197 18.20 9.53 30.38
C LYS A 197 17.40 8.26 30.10
N GLY A 198 17.30 7.86 28.83
CA GLY A 198 16.55 6.68 28.41
C GLY A 198 17.36 5.39 28.55
N ASP A 199 16.77 4.29 28.10
CA ASP A 199 17.51 3.05 27.92
C ASP A 199 18.51 3.21 26.76
N LEU A 200 19.66 2.53 26.83
CA LEU A 200 20.75 2.63 25.85
C LEU A 200 20.26 2.56 24.39
N PHE A 201 19.31 1.67 24.08
CA PHE A 201 18.77 1.52 22.73
C PHE A 201 17.96 2.72 22.26
N ARG A 202 17.20 3.34 23.16
CA ARG A 202 16.38 4.51 22.86
C ARG A 202 17.24 5.73 22.63
N ASP A 203 18.21 5.97 23.52
CA ASP A 203 19.15 7.09 23.40
C ASP A 203 19.99 7.01 22.12
N ILE A 204 20.44 5.80 21.74
CA ILE A 204 21.13 5.56 20.46
C ILE A 204 20.19 5.84 19.27
N TYR A 205 18.93 5.40 19.34
CA TYR A 205 17.95 5.62 18.28
C TYR A 205 17.68 7.11 18.07
N ASP A 206 17.42 7.85 19.14
CA ASP A 206 17.14 9.29 19.11
C ASP A 206 18.33 10.05 18.51
N CYS A 207 19.55 9.77 18.99
CA CYS A 207 20.77 10.37 18.44
C CYS A 207 20.98 10.06 16.95
N LEU A 208 20.73 8.82 16.51
CA LEU A 208 20.87 8.42 15.12
C LEU A 208 19.82 9.07 14.23
N ALA A 209 18.58 9.20 14.70
CA ALA A 209 17.51 9.85 13.97
C ALA A 209 17.87 11.31 13.63
N ASP A 210 18.39 12.06 14.60
CA ASP A 210 18.82 13.44 14.39
C ASP A 210 20.00 13.55 13.41
N VAL A 211 21.00 12.67 13.52
CA VAL A 211 22.11 12.63 12.56
C VAL A 211 21.61 12.38 11.14
N ILE A 212 20.64 11.48 10.97
CA ILE A 212 20.04 11.15 9.67
C ILE A 212 19.24 12.34 9.11
N LEU A 213 18.52 13.09 9.95
CA LEU A 213 17.76 14.28 9.53
C LEU A 213 18.68 15.37 8.95
N TRP A 214 19.90 15.51 9.45
CA TRP A 214 20.83 16.55 8.96
C TRP A 214 21.67 16.13 7.74
N LEU A 215 21.69 14.84 7.41
CA LEU A 215 22.50 14.26 6.32
C LEU A 215 22.19 14.84 4.92
N PRO A 216 20.93 15.06 4.48
CA PRO A 216 20.62 15.51 3.12
C PRO A 216 21.00 16.97 2.84
N ILE A 217 21.12 17.79 3.88
CA ILE A 217 21.20 19.25 3.77
C ILE A 217 22.51 19.71 3.09
N PRO A 218 23.72 19.27 3.48
CA PRO A 218 24.96 19.62 2.77
C PRO A 218 24.94 19.25 1.29
N TRP A 219 24.32 18.11 0.96
CA TRP A 219 24.19 17.66 -0.43
C TRP A 219 23.34 18.61 -1.25
N LEU A 220 22.16 18.98 -0.73
CA LEU A 220 21.27 19.92 -1.39
C LEU A 220 21.90 21.30 -1.57
N TRP A 221 22.67 21.80 -0.59
CA TRP A 221 23.39 23.08 -0.73
C TRP A 221 24.46 23.04 -1.83
N LEU A 222 25.21 21.94 -1.95
CA LEU A 222 26.24 21.79 -2.98
C LEU A 222 25.68 21.78 -4.41
N GLN A 223 24.45 21.29 -4.60
CA GLN A 223 23.79 21.31 -5.90
C GLN A 223 23.36 22.72 -6.34
N ILE A 224 23.26 23.67 -5.40
CA ILE A 224 22.86 25.05 -5.70
C ILE A 224 24.07 25.87 -6.13
N LYS A 225 25.18 25.76 -5.39
CA LYS A 225 26.42 26.48 -5.64
C LYS A 225 27.59 25.65 -5.12
N PRO A 226 28.74 25.63 -5.83
CA PRO A 226 29.96 25.05 -5.26
C PRO A 226 30.37 25.86 -4.03
N MET A 227 30.46 25.19 -2.88
CA MET A 227 30.85 25.79 -1.59
C MET A 227 31.98 24.97 -0.97
N SER A 228 32.81 25.60 -0.15
CA SER A 228 33.85 24.88 0.62
C SER A 228 33.20 24.02 1.71
N LYS A 229 33.87 22.93 2.11
CA LYS A 229 33.40 22.05 3.20
C LYS A 229 33.12 22.82 4.50
N ASN A 230 33.98 23.79 4.82
CA ASN A 230 33.85 24.62 6.02
C ASN A 230 32.61 25.52 5.97
N GLU A 231 32.32 26.10 4.81
CA GLU A 231 31.14 26.95 4.62
C GLU A 231 29.83 26.15 4.76
N LEU A 232 29.80 24.91 4.27
CA LEU A 232 28.63 24.02 4.40
C LEU A 232 28.40 23.62 5.86
N LEU A 233 29.45 23.23 6.58
CA LEU A 233 29.35 22.88 8.00
C LEU A 233 28.91 24.08 8.85
N ARG A 234 29.40 25.29 8.56
CA ARG A 234 28.94 26.51 9.23
C ARG A 234 27.45 26.76 9.01
N ARG A 235 26.94 26.53 7.80
CA ARG A 235 25.51 26.67 7.50
C ARG A 235 24.65 25.64 8.21
N VAL A 236 25.08 24.38 8.22
CA VAL A 236 24.41 23.31 8.99
C VAL A 236 24.32 23.70 10.47
N LEU A 237 25.46 24.06 11.08
CA LEU A 237 25.52 24.49 12.47
C LEU A 237 24.64 25.69 12.76
N LEU A 238 24.67 26.71 11.88
CA LEU A 238 23.86 27.91 12.06
C LEU A 238 22.36 27.62 11.90
N SER A 239 21.98 26.75 10.96
CA SER A 239 20.59 26.30 10.84
C SER A 239 20.13 25.52 12.06
N ALA A 240 20.96 24.61 12.60
CA ALA A 240 20.64 23.86 13.81
C ALA A 240 20.51 24.78 15.04
N ALA A 241 21.46 25.72 15.22
CA ALA A 241 21.42 26.70 16.30
C ALA A 241 20.20 27.62 16.21
N ILE A 242 19.78 28.01 15.00
CA ILE A 242 18.54 28.77 14.81
C ILE A 242 17.33 27.92 15.23
N ILE A 243 17.25 26.65 14.80
CA ILE A 243 16.15 25.76 15.18
C ILE A 243 16.08 25.63 16.71
N GLU A 244 17.19 25.31 17.37
CA GLU A 244 17.25 25.18 18.82
C GLU A 244 16.88 26.48 19.56
N LEU A 245 17.31 27.63 19.03
CA LEU A 245 16.91 28.93 19.56
C LEU A 245 15.39 29.13 19.47
N PHE A 246 14.75 28.73 18.37
CA PHE A 246 13.30 28.81 18.24
C PHE A 246 12.59 27.81 19.14
N GLN A 247 13.14 26.61 19.35
CA GLN A 247 12.60 25.64 20.30
C GLN A 247 12.59 26.17 21.74
N LEU A 248 13.49 27.10 22.10
CA LEU A 248 13.48 27.75 23.41
C LEU A 248 12.14 28.42 23.69
N PHE A 249 11.57 29.08 22.68
CA PHE A 249 10.28 29.79 22.75
C PHE A 249 9.06 28.86 22.71
N VAL A 250 9.22 27.55 22.48
CA VAL A 250 8.12 26.59 22.47
C VAL A 250 8.05 25.92 23.84
N TYR A 251 7.01 26.20 24.63
CA TYR A 251 6.99 25.80 26.04
C TYR A 251 7.11 24.29 26.21
N SER A 252 6.43 23.50 25.38
CA SER A 252 6.42 22.03 25.45
C SER A 252 7.72 21.37 24.99
N ARG A 253 8.58 22.04 24.20
CA ARG A 253 9.80 21.45 23.65
C ARG A 253 10.99 21.53 24.59
N VAL A 254 11.89 20.56 24.46
CA VAL A 254 13.20 20.58 25.13
C VAL A 254 14.19 21.24 24.18
N THR A 255 14.93 22.22 24.67
CA THR A 255 16.05 22.82 23.92
C THR A 255 17.33 22.15 24.40
N ASP A 256 18.02 21.45 23.50
CA ASP A 256 19.21 20.66 23.84
C ASP A 256 20.39 21.02 22.92
N VAL A 257 21.51 21.42 23.53
CA VAL A 257 22.76 21.68 22.80
C VAL A 257 23.28 20.42 22.08
N THR A 258 22.89 19.23 22.53
CA THR A 258 23.18 17.93 21.89
C THR A 258 22.74 17.91 20.43
N ASP A 259 21.59 18.49 20.11
CA ASP A 259 21.01 18.47 18.76
C ASP A 259 21.87 19.25 17.76
N ILE A 260 22.55 20.31 18.23
CA ILE A 260 23.52 21.08 17.44
C ILE A 260 24.76 20.21 17.12
N PHE A 261 25.23 19.41 18.08
CA PHE A 261 26.33 18.47 17.86
C PHE A 261 25.92 17.33 16.92
N LEU A 262 24.73 16.77 17.08
CA LEU A 262 24.20 15.72 16.20
C LEU A 262 24.01 16.25 14.76
N ALA A 263 23.55 17.50 14.61
CA ALA A 263 23.50 18.18 13.32
C ALA A 263 24.87 18.33 12.67
N PHE A 264 25.91 18.67 13.44
CA PHE A 264 27.28 18.73 12.95
C PHE A 264 27.75 17.36 12.41
N PHE A 265 27.53 16.29 13.15
CA PHE A 265 27.87 14.94 12.71
C PHE A 265 27.09 14.53 11.45
N GLY A 266 25.78 14.82 11.40
CA GLY A 266 24.96 14.63 10.20
C GLY A 266 25.52 15.38 8.98
N GLY A 267 25.95 16.63 9.18
CA GLY A 267 26.62 17.44 8.17
C GLY A 267 27.93 16.82 7.66
N VAL A 268 28.78 16.33 8.56
CA VAL A 268 30.06 15.68 8.21
C VAL A 268 29.82 14.38 7.45
N PHE A 269 28.88 13.54 7.88
CA PHE A 269 28.54 12.29 7.19
C PHE A 269 27.91 12.56 5.82
N GLY A 270 27.04 13.57 5.73
CA GLY A 270 26.49 14.06 4.46
C GLY A 270 27.61 14.42 3.47
N LEU A 271 28.61 15.19 3.89
CA LEU A 271 29.75 15.55 3.04
C LEU A 271 30.60 14.34 2.61
N LYS A 272 30.79 13.35 3.48
CA LYS A 272 31.53 12.11 3.14
C LYS A 272 30.79 11.26 2.09
N LEU A 273 29.47 11.15 2.21
CA LEU A 273 28.63 10.43 1.24
C LEU A 273 28.72 11.04 -0.17
N ILE A 274 28.84 12.36 -0.26
CA ILE A 274 29.02 13.07 -1.53
C ILE A 274 30.36 12.71 -2.17
N GLY A 275 31.45 12.70 -1.40
CA GLY A 275 32.79 12.34 -1.88
C GLY A 275 32.92 10.87 -2.31
N LEU A 276 32.12 9.97 -1.72
CA LEU A 276 32.06 8.56 -2.12
C LEU A 276 31.26 8.36 -3.42
N SER A 277 30.22 9.17 -3.65
CA SER A 277 29.38 9.09 -4.85
C SER A 277 30.10 9.61 -6.10
N SER A 278 30.92 10.67 -6.00
CA SER A 278 31.67 11.22 -7.14
C SER A 278 32.76 10.26 -7.63
N ASN A 279 33.46 9.57 -6.71
CA ASN A 279 34.51 8.60 -7.06
C ASN A 279 33.98 7.30 -7.67
N LYS A 280 32.78 6.84 -7.28
CA LYS A 280 32.17 5.62 -7.85
C LYS A 280 31.55 5.83 -9.22
N PHE A 281 31.03 7.02 -9.53
CA PHE A 281 30.56 7.35 -10.87
C PHE A 281 31.71 7.46 -11.88
N ALA A 282 32.89 7.93 -11.46
CA ALA A 282 34.09 8.00 -12.30
C ALA A 282 34.65 6.61 -12.67
N LEU A 283 34.54 5.61 -11.78
CA LEU A 283 34.97 4.22 -12.03
C LEU A 283 34.01 3.42 -12.94
N ALA A 284 32.79 3.91 -13.18
CA ALA A 284 31.77 3.20 -13.98
C ALA A 284 31.79 3.53 -15.48
N GLY A 285 32.72 4.39 -15.95
CA GLY A 285 32.80 4.88 -17.34
C GLY A 285 33.27 3.87 -18.40
N GLY A 286 33.51 2.60 -18.06
CA GLY A 286 33.91 1.56 -19.01
C GLY A 286 32.73 0.77 -19.56
N ALA A 287 32.55 0.73 -20.89
CA ALA A 287 31.43 0.08 -21.58
C ALA A 287 31.23 -1.42 -21.24
N LYS A 288 32.28 -2.14 -20.80
CA LYS A 288 32.16 -3.54 -20.31
C LYS A 288 31.65 -3.64 -18.86
N GLY A 289 31.84 -2.60 -18.05
CA GLY A 289 31.36 -2.52 -16.66
C GLY A 289 29.89 -2.11 -16.55
N LEU A 290 29.36 -1.31 -17.50
CA LEU A 290 27.97 -0.82 -17.47
C LEU A 290 26.90 -1.94 -17.49
N ASN A 291 27.13 -3.03 -18.22
CA ASN A 291 26.16 -4.13 -18.31
C ASN A 291 26.20 -5.08 -17.10
N GLY A 292 27.39 -5.34 -16.53
CA GLY A 292 27.52 -6.07 -15.26
C GLY A 292 27.00 -5.27 -14.06
N TYR A 293 27.20 -3.94 -14.08
CA TYR A 293 26.71 -3.01 -13.07
C TYR A 293 25.19 -2.83 -13.12
N LYS A 294 24.57 -2.78 -14.31
CA LYS A 294 23.10 -2.71 -14.45
C LYS A 294 22.36 -3.97 -13.97
N ASN A 295 22.95 -5.15 -14.12
CA ASN A 295 22.37 -6.39 -13.58
C ASN A 295 22.58 -6.52 -12.07
N SER A 296 23.78 -6.19 -11.58
CA SER A 296 24.06 -6.18 -10.14
C SER A 296 23.23 -5.11 -9.40
N SER A 297 23.02 -3.93 -10.01
CA SER A 297 22.22 -2.86 -9.40
C SER A 297 20.72 -3.20 -9.32
N LYS A 298 20.19 -3.99 -10.26
CA LYS A 298 18.80 -4.50 -10.18
C LYS A 298 18.64 -5.58 -9.14
N LEU A 299 19.59 -6.51 -9.02
CA LEU A 299 19.59 -7.52 -7.95
C LEU A 299 19.67 -6.84 -6.58
N ILE A 300 20.58 -5.88 -6.41
CA ILE A 300 20.69 -5.07 -5.20
C ILE A 300 19.40 -4.30 -4.93
N ALA A 301 18.73 -3.75 -5.95
CA ALA A 301 17.46 -3.06 -5.77
C ALA A 301 16.30 -4.02 -5.41
N CYS A 302 16.30 -5.25 -5.94
CA CYS A 302 15.32 -6.28 -5.57
C CYS A 302 15.54 -6.78 -4.15
N LEU A 303 16.80 -6.99 -3.75
CA LEU A 303 17.17 -7.28 -2.36
C LEU A 303 16.80 -6.12 -1.44
N ALA A 304 17.06 -4.88 -1.84
CA ALA A 304 16.67 -3.68 -1.09
C ALA A 304 15.14 -3.58 -0.97
N TYR A 305 14.38 -3.96 -2.01
CA TYR A 305 12.92 -3.97 -1.98
C TYR A 305 12.39 -4.99 -0.97
N LEU A 306 12.90 -6.23 -1.03
CA LEU A 306 12.53 -7.29 -0.07
C LEU A 306 12.95 -6.91 1.35
N LEU A 307 14.16 -6.39 1.52
CA LEU A 307 14.65 -5.91 2.82
C LEU A 307 13.78 -4.77 3.35
N TRP A 308 13.34 -3.84 2.49
CA TRP A 308 12.51 -2.72 2.93
C TRP A 308 11.11 -3.18 3.35
N ILE A 309 10.53 -4.17 2.67
CA ILE A 309 9.29 -4.82 3.13
C ILE A 309 9.50 -5.41 4.53
N LEU A 310 10.61 -6.12 4.75
CA LEU A 310 10.94 -6.66 6.07
C LEU A 310 11.11 -5.56 7.12
N VAL A 311 11.77 -4.43 6.78
CA VAL A 311 11.92 -3.27 7.68
C VAL A 311 10.56 -2.67 8.03
N VAL A 312 9.68 -2.47 7.05
CA VAL A 312 8.32 -1.97 7.28
C VAL A 312 7.56 -2.93 8.21
N CYS A 313 7.54 -4.24 7.91
CA CYS A 313 6.90 -5.21 8.79
C CYS A 313 7.53 -5.22 10.19
N PHE A 314 8.85 -5.14 10.30
CA PHE A 314 9.56 -5.11 11.58
C PHE A 314 9.15 -3.87 12.40
N VAL A 315 9.23 -2.67 11.84
CA VAL A 315 8.94 -1.43 12.57
C VAL A 315 7.46 -1.31 12.92
N PHE A 316 6.56 -1.56 11.98
CA PHE A 316 5.14 -1.34 12.19
C PHE A 316 4.46 -2.46 12.99
N LEU A 317 5.03 -3.66 13.07
CA LEU A 317 4.46 -4.77 13.85
C LEU A 317 5.08 -4.95 15.24
N TYR A 318 6.04 -4.12 15.63
CA TYR A 318 6.54 -4.07 17.01
C TYR A 318 5.40 -3.62 17.97
N PRO A 319 5.20 -4.23 19.16
CA PRO A 319 6.09 -5.15 19.89
C PRO A 319 5.93 -6.67 19.62
N TYR A 320 5.42 -7.09 18.47
CA TYR A 320 5.26 -8.51 18.03
C TYR A 320 4.50 -9.43 18.98
N ASN A 321 3.79 -8.88 19.97
CA ASN A 321 2.97 -9.60 20.93
C ASN A 321 1.56 -9.84 20.36
N PHE A 322 1.48 -10.67 19.32
CA PHE A 322 0.21 -10.96 18.66
C PHE A 322 -0.74 -11.72 19.57
N GLU A 323 -1.90 -11.13 19.84
CA GLU A 323 -2.99 -11.75 20.59
C GLU A 323 -4.14 -12.05 19.65
N TRP A 324 -4.38 -13.34 19.42
CA TRP A 324 -5.42 -13.83 18.52
C TRP A 324 -6.79 -13.99 19.22
N SER A 325 -7.11 -13.08 20.15
CA SER A 325 -8.31 -13.18 20.98
C SER A 325 -9.57 -12.68 20.27
N TYR A 326 -10.64 -13.45 20.37
CA TYR A 326 -11.94 -13.17 19.75
C TYR A 326 -12.54 -11.81 20.20
N LEU A 327 -12.36 -11.44 21.47
CA LEU A 327 -12.92 -10.21 22.07
C LEU A 327 -12.39 -8.91 21.45
N ARG A 328 -11.18 -8.90 20.84
CA ARG A 328 -10.70 -7.70 20.11
C ARG A 328 -11.25 -7.61 18.70
N LEU A 329 -11.48 -8.75 18.07
CA LEU A 329 -11.98 -8.85 16.70
C LEU A 329 -13.48 -8.60 16.59
N SER A 330 -14.22 -8.42 17.68
CA SER A 330 -15.66 -8.17 17.61
C SER A 330 -16.03 -6.70 17.35
N ALA A 331 -15.07 -5.76 17.42
CA ALA A 331 -15.30 -4.32 17.21
C ALA A 331 -14.26 -3.68 16.28
N TRP A 332 -13.59 -4.49 15.46
CA TRP A 332 -12.49 -4.03 14.60
C TRP A 332 -12.99 -3.12 13.46
N SER A 333 -14.16 -3.41 12.88
CA SER A 333 -14.70 -2.64 11.75
C SER A 333 -15.00 -1.20 12.15
N ASP A 334 -15.53 -1.01 13.36
CA ASP A 334 -15.84 0.30 13.93
C ASP A 334 -14.59 1.11 14.29
N LYS A 335 -13.43 0.44 14.39
CA LYS A 335 -12.12 1.09 14.59
C LYS A 335 -11.41 1.37 13.27
N PHE A 336 -11.42 0.42 12.36
CA PHE A 336 -10.69 0.50 11.08
C PHE A 336 -11.36 1.45 10.08
N PHE A 337 -12.69 1.40 9.95
CA PHE A 337 -13.45 2.25 9.03
C PHE A 337 -13.94 3.56 9.68
N ARG A 338 -13.21 4.05 10.69
CA ARG A 338 -13.48 5.37 11.25
C ARG A 338 -13.30 6.45 10.19
N VAL A 339 -13.91 7.59 10.47
CA VAL A 339 -13.72 8.78 9.65
C VAL A 339 -12.23 9.11 9.61
N PRO A 340 -11.64 9.38 8.43
CA PRO A 340 -10.22 9.68 8.33
C PRO A 340 -9.80 10.81 9.29
N PHE A 341 -8.60 10.68 9.87
CA PHE A 341 -8.04 11.56 10.91
C PHE A 341 -8.76 11.55 12.27
N TYR A 342 -9.73 10.65 12.52
CA TYR A 342 -10.38 10.53 13.83
C TYR A 342 -9.38 10.28 14.96
N ALA A 343 -8.45 9.33 14.80
CA ALA A 343 -7.44 9.04 15.82
C ALA A 343 -6.46 10.21 16.06
N TYR A 344 -6.17 10.98 15.01
CA TYR A 344 -5.27 12.13 15.05
C TYR A 344 -5.91 13.31 15.78
N TYR A 345 -7.24 13.46 15.69
CA TYR A 345 -7.99 14.50 16.38
C TYR A 345 -7.95 14.36 17.91
N TYR A 346 -8.04 13.13 18.43
CA TYR A 346 -8.00 12.88 19.88
C TYR A 346 -6.57 12.72 20.43
N GLY A 347 -5.56 12.65 19.56
CA GLY A 347 -4.16 12.63 19.96
C GLY A 347 -3.61 14.04 20.17
N THR A 348 -2.50 14.17 20.89
CA THR A 348 -1.75 15.44 20.94
C THR A 348 -1.25 15.82 19.55
N GLU A 349 -1.21 17.10 19.22
CA GLU A 349 -0.78 17.63 17.92
C GLU A 349 0.62 17.17 17.56
N TYR A 350 1.52 17.13 18.56
CA TYR A 350 2.89 16.65 18.37
C TYR A 350 2.95 15.18 17.98
N ARG A 351 2.17 14.31 18.65
CA ARG A 351 2.06 12.89 18.30
C ARG A 351 1.43 12.72 16.92
N ALA A 352 0.36 13.44 16.61
CA ALA A 352 -0.30 13.40 15.31
C ALA A 352 0.67 13.74 14.17
N VAL A 353 1.46 14.81 14.32
CA VAL A 353 2.49 15.19 13.33
C VAL A 353 3.61 14.14 13.26
N THR A 354 4.05 13.62 14.40
CA THR A 354 5.12 12.61 14.43
C THR A 354 4.66 11.31 13.76
N GLU A 355 3.46 10.81 14.05
CA GLU A 355 2.89 9.63 13.37
C GLU A 355 2.68 9.89 11.88
N PHE A 356 2.21 11.08 11.50
CA PHE A 356 2.11 11.46 10.08
C PHE A 356 3.47 11.36 9.38
N PHE A 357 4.52 11.97 9.93
CA PHE A 357 5.86 11.89 9.36
C PHE A 357 6.40 10.47 9.38
N HIS A 358 6.19 9.73 10.47
CA HIS A 358 6.64 8.35 10.61
C HIS A 358 6.07 7.47 9.49
N LYS A 359 4.76 7.52 9.26
CA LYS A 359 4.06 6.77 8.21
C LYS A 359 4.51 7.18 6.80
N VAL A 360 4.56 8.49 6.53
CA VAL A 360 4.94 9.04 5.21
C VAL A 360 6.41 8.76 4.89
N MET A 361 7.32 8.97 5.84
CA MET A 361 8.77 8.86 5.64
C MET A 361 9.24 7.41 5.54
N PHE A 362 8.61 6.44 6.19
CA PHE A 362 8.99 5.02 6.03
C PHE A 362 8.54 4.45 4.68
N PHE A 363 7.38 4.88 4.18
CA PHE A 363 6.88 4.45 2.88
C PHE A 363 7.51 5.22 1.71
N MET A 364 8.05 6.43 1.91
CA MET A 364 8.72 7.18 0.84
C MET A 364 9.92 6.43 0.21
N PRO A 365 10.91 5.91 0.96
CA PRO A 365 11.97 5.06 0.40
C PRO A 365 11.41 3.81 -0.26
N PHE A 366 10.33 3.23 0.28
CA PHE A 366 9.68 2.08 -0.34
C PHE A 366 9.19 2.42 -1.75
N GLY A 367 8.58 3.59 -1.94
CA GLY A 367 8.20 4.13 -3.24
C GLY A 367 9.40 4.32 -4.20
N VAL A 368 10.54 4.80 -3.68
CA VAL A 368 11.79 4.98 -4.47
C VAL A 368 12.34 3.64 -4.95
N VAL A 369 12.47 2.68 -4.04
CA VAL A 369 13.01 1.35 -4.34
C VAL A 369 12.07 0.62 -5.30
N SER A 370 10.76 0.69 -5.06
CA SER A 370 9.73 0.14 -5.96
C SER A 370 9.85 0.74 -7.36
N ALA A 371 10.00 2.07 -7.47
CA ALA A 371 10.18 2.75 -8.75
C ALA A 371 11.45 2.29 -9.48
N TYR A 372 12.53 1.96 -8.77
CA TYR A 372 13.76 1.48 -9.37
C TYR A 372 13.64 0.02 -9.83
N VAL A 373 13.10 -0.88 -9.01
CA VAL A 373 12.86 -2.29 -9.35
C VAL A 373 11.95 -2.41 -10.56
N PHE A 374 10.83 -1.67 -10.55
CA PHE A 374 9.84 -1.70 -11.63
C PHE A 374 10.20 -0.77 -12.82
N SER A 375 11.39 -0.14 -12.84
CA SER A 375 11.78 0.74 -13.95
C SER A 375 12.16 0.02 -15.24
N SER A 376 12.34 -1.29 -15.23
CA SER A 376 12.61 -2.11 -16.43
C SER A 376 11.41 -2.26 -17.37
N LEU A 377 10.27 -1.71 -16.96
CA LEU A 377 8.99 -1.87 -17.63
C LEU A 377 8.78 -0.83 -18.73
N ASN A 378 8.23 -1.26 -19.88
CA ASN A 378 8.15 -0.45 -21.10
C ASN A 378 7.26 0.82 -21.01
N SER A 379 6.42 0.99 -19.97
CA SER A 379 5.53 2.17 -19.88
C SER A 379 5.51 2.84 -18.50
N ARG A 380 5.73 4.15 -18.50
CA ARG A 380 5.78 5.00 -17.29
C ARG A 380 4.47 5.05 -16.51
N ARG A 381 3.32 4.96 -17.17
CA ARG A 381 2.01 4.87 -16.48
C ARG A 381 1.86 3.54 -15.74
N GLN A 382 2.43 2.48 -16.28
CA GLN A 382 2.35 1.15 -15.69
C GLN A 382 3.25 1.00 -14.46
N VAL A 383 4.45 1.59 -14.48
CA VAL A 383 5.33 1.64 -13.29
C VAL A 383 4.60 2.34 -12.14
N GLY A 384 4.01 3.51 -12.40
CA GLY A 384 3.27 4.24 -11.36
C GLY A 384 2.11 3.46 -10.78
N PHE A 385 1.40 2.68 -11.61
CA PHE A 385 0.32 1.85 -11.12
C PHE A 385 0.81 0.66 -10.28
N ILE A 386 1.82 -0.09 -10.76
CA ILE A 386 2.35 -1.25 -10.01
C ILE A 386 2.91 -0.80 -8.67
N VAL A 387 3.66 0.30 -8.67
CA VAL A 387 4.16 0.90 -7.43
C VAL A 387 2.99 1.24 -6.50
N LEU A 388 1.97 1.95 -6.98
CA LEU A 388 0.78 2.28 -6.18
C LEU A 388 0.11 1.01 -5.61
N ALA A 389 -0.14 -0.01 -6.44
CA ALA A 389 -0.78 -1.25 -6.00
C ALA A 389 0.07 -1.98 -4.94
N THR A 390 1.38 -2.09 -5.14
CA THR A 390 2.27 -2.72 -4.15
C THR A 390 2.32 -1.94 -2.84
N LEU A 391 2.31 -0.61 -2.90
CA LEU A 391 2.27 0.25 -1.71
C LEU A 391 0.96 0.05 -0.95
N THR A 392 -0.19 0.08 -1.65
CA THR A 392 -1.51 -0.12 -1.04
C THR A 392 -1.66 -1.50 -0.43
N MET A 393 -1.22 -2.57 -1.12
CA MET A 393 -1.30 -3.93 -0.59
C MET A 393 -0.42 -4.09 0.66
N THR A 394 0.78 -3.50 0.66
CA THR A 394 1.69 -3.57 1.81
C THR A 394 1.14 -2.79 3.00
N ALA A 395 0.67 -1.56 2.78
CA ALA A 395 0.07 -0.71 3.82
C ALA A 395 -1.17 -1.38 4.44
N PHE A 396 -2.08 -1.88 3.60
CA PHE A 396 -3.28 -2.56 4.05
C PHE A 396 -2.96 -3.87 4.82
N GLY A 397 -1.97 -4.63 4.34
CA GLY A 397 -1.50 -5.84 5.02
C GLY A 397 -0.95 -5.53 6.41
N VAL A 398 -0.05 -4.54 6.51
CA VAL A 398 0.53 -4.09 7.79
C VAL A 398 -0.57 -3.66 8.76
N GLU A 399 -1.54 -2.87 8.30
CA GLU A 399 -2.61 -2.36 9.14
C GLU A 399 -3.58 -3.46 9.60
N ILE A 400 -3.85 -4.46 8.76
CA ILE A 400 -4.59 -5.66 9.18
C ILE A 400 -3.81 -6.42 10.26
N PHE A 401 -2.50 -6.59 10.12
CA PHE A 401 -1.71 -7.30 11.13
C PHE A 401 -1.66 -6.54 12.46
N GLN A 402 -1.73 -5.20 12.44
CA GLN A 402 -1.80 -4.40 13.66
C GLN A 402 -3.09 -4.63 14.47
N LEU A 403 -4.18 -5.11 13.85
CA LEU A 403 -5.41 -5.48 14.58
C LEU A 403 -5.17 -6.56 15.65
N PHE A 404 -4.14 -7.37 15.47
CA PHE A 404 -3.77 -8.45 16.38
C PHE A 404 -2.79 -8.00 17.47
N LEU A 405 -2.37 -6.73 17.50
CA LEU A 405 -1.43 -6.20 18.49
C LEU A 405 -2.17 -5.40 19.58
N PRO A 406 -1.97 -5.70 20.89
CA PRO A 406 -2.67 -5.07 22.01
C PRO A 406 -2.60 -3.55 22.09
N ASN A 407 -1.43 -3.02 21.76
CA ASN A 407 -1.09 -1.61 21.99
C ASN A 407 -1.19 -0.79 20.71
N LYS A 408 -1.72 -1.35 19.62
CA LYS A 408 -1.87 -0.66 18.33
C LYS A 408 -3.33 -0.59 17.92
N ASN A 409 -3.68 0.51 17.27
CA ASN A 409 -5.00 0.73 16.70
C ASN A 409 -4.84 0.83 15.19
N ALA A 410 -5.51 -0.07 14.48
CA ALA A 410 -5.55 -0.04 13.03
C ALA A 410 -6.58 1.00 12.54
N ASP A 411 -6.18 1.91 11.65
CA ASP A 411 -7.00 2.99 11.11
C ASP A 411 -6.76 3.16 9.59
N ILE A 412 -7.83 3.30 8.81
CA ILE A 412 -7.74 3.57 7.36
C ILE A 412 -6.92 4.83 7.04
N THR A 413 -6.88 5.80 7.95
CA THR A 413 -6.07 7.01 7.84
C THR A 413 -4.59 6.67 7.65
N ASP A 414 -4.08 5.69 8.40
CA ASP A 414 -2.68 5.30 8.34
C ASP A 414 -2.35 4.67 6.98
N VAL A 415 -3.24 3.82 6.45
CA VAL A 415 -3.10 3.26 5.09
C VAL A 415 -3.01 4.38 4.04
N ILE A 416 -3.86 5.42 4.16
CA ILE A 416 -3.85 6.56 3.24
C ILE A 416 -2.51 7.32 3.32
N LEU A 417 -2.00 7.56 4.52
CA LEU A 417 -0.73 8.26 4.75
C LEU A 417 0.49 7.47 4.26
N GLU A 418 0.52 6.17 4.50
CA GLU A 418 1.55 5.26 4.02
C GLU A 418 1.59 5.21 2.48
N VAL A 419 0.43 5.05 1.83
CA VAL A 419 0.31 5.09 0.37
C VAL A 419 0.73 6.44 -0.20
N PHE A 420 0.35 7.54 0.48
CA PHE A 420 0.75 8.89 0.10
C PHE A 420 2.28 9.06 0.14
N GLY A 421 2.93 8.62 1.23
CA GLY A 421 4.39 8.64 1.35
C GLY A 421 5.09 7.86 0.24
N GLY A 422 4.63 6.64 -0.06
CA GLY A 422 5.16 5.85 -1.16
C GLY A 422 4.96 6.49 -2.53
N CYS A 423 3.83 7.16 -2.76
CA CYS A 423 3.60 7.92 -3.99
C CYS A 423 4.58 9.08 -4.14
N LEU A 424 4.87 9.81 -3.06
CA LEU A 424 5.90 10.86 -3.07
C LEU A 424 7.27 10.29 -3.46
N GLY A 425 7.67 9.17 -2.89
CA GLY A 425 8.91 8.46 -3.26
C GLY A 425 8.99 8.07 -4.74
N TYR A 426 7.89 7.55 -5.29
CA TYR A 426 7.77 7.24 -6.71
C TYR A 426 7.94 8.50 -7.59
N LEU A 427 7.28 9.60 -7.22
CA LEU A 427 7.35 10.87 -7.95
C LEU A 427 8.75 11.47 -7.92
N LEU A 428 9.43 11.41 -6.77
CA LEU A 428 10.84 11.83 -6.63
C LEU A 428 11.75 11.07 -7.60
N THR A 429 11.60 9.75 -7.68
CA THR A 429 12.40 8.92 -8.60
C THR A 429 12.15 9.25 -10.06
N LYS A 430 10.90 9.55 -10.42
CA LYS A 430 10.52 9.97 -11.77
C LYS A 430 11.18 11.30 -12.15
N GLN A 431 11.30 12.22 -11.21
CA GLN A 431 11.96 13.51 -11.43
C GLN A 431 13.48 13.36 -11.58
N LEU A 432 14.13 12.54 -10.75
CA LEU A 432 15.58 12.34 -10.76
C LEU A 432 16.10 11.55 -11.98
N LYS A 433 15.36 10.54 -12.47
CA LYS A 433 15.77 9.74 -13.64
C LYS A 433 15.72 10.50 -14.97
N PHE A 434 14.96 11.59 -15.06
CA PHE A 434 14.80 12.33 -16.32
C PHE A 434 16.01 13.21 -16.65
N THR A 435 16.82 13.55 -15.65
CA THR A 435 17.96 14.44 -15.79
C THR A 435 19.19 13.72 -16.32
N GLY A 436 19.49 12.51 -15.82
CA GLY A 436 20.72 11.80 -16.17
C GLY A 436 20.73 11.11 -17.55
N SER A 437 19.57 10.82 -18.15
CA SER A 437 19.52 10.16 -19.46
C SER A 437 19.69 11.14 -20.64
N GLN A 438 19.25 12.39 -20.50
CA GLN A 438 19.37 13.39 -21.58
C GLN A 438 20.80 13.94 -21.72
N GLU A 439 21.52 14.15 -20.61
CA GLU A 439 22.93 14.58 -20.66
C GLU A 439 23.87 13.51 -21.22
N PHE A 440 23.59 12.22 -20.95
CA PHE A 440 24.43 11.12 -21.43
C PHE A 440 24.21 10.81 -22.92
N GLU A 441 22.97 10.91 -23.42
CA GLU A 441 22.66 10.73 -24.84
C GLU A 441 23.12 11.92 -25.70
N ALA A 442 23.05 13.16 -25.20
CA ALA A 442 23.53 14.34 -25.91
C ALA A 442 25.06 14.33 -26.08
N ASN A 443 25.81 14.04 -25.02
CA ASN A 443 27.28 14.03 -25.08
C ASN A 443 27.84 12.85 -25.90
N HIS A 444 27.18 11.68 -25.90
CA HIS A 444 27.61 10.55 -26.75
C HIS A 444 27.19 10.70 -28.22
N ALA A 445 26.09 11.40 -28.52
CA ALA A 445 25.73 11.69 -29.90
C ALA A 445 26.80 12.59 -30.54
N ASP A 446 27.19 13.68 -29.88
CA ASP A 446 28.16 14.62 -30.42
C ASP A 446 29.58 14.01 -30.60
N ASP A 447 30.01 13.11 -29.71
CA ASP A 447 31.30 12.42 -29.83
C ASP A 447 31.32 11.34 -30.93
N ILE A 448 30.18 10.68 -31.21
CA ILE A 448 30.09 9.64 -32.25
C ILE A 448 29.95 10.26 -33.65
N PHE A 449 29.32 11.44 -33.77
CA PHE A 449 29.14 12.11 -35.07
C PHE A 449 30.40 12.77 -35.63
N LEU A 450 31.46 12.93 -34.83
CA LEU A 450 32.73 13.52 -35.25
C LEU A 450 33.81 12.48 -35.65
N ALA A 451 33.57 11.18 -35.48
CA ALA A 451 34.57 10.14 -35.74
C ALA A 451 34.23 9.24 -36.96
N ASP A 452 34.90 9.55 -38.07
CA ASP A 452 35.16 8.72 -39.27
C ASP A 452 33.96 8.30 -40.17
N PRO A 453 33.87 8.79 -41.44
CA PRO A 453 32.89 8.35 -42.44
C PRO A 453 32.99 6.87 -42.85
N ARG A 454 34.03 6.14 -42.44
CA ARG A 454 34.24 4.73 -42.80
C ARG A 454 33.35 3.72 -42.06
N PHE A 455 32.54 4.15 -41.09
CA PHE A 455 31.68 3.23 -40.32
C PHE A 455 30.37 2.83 -41.04
N LYS A 456 30.07 3.40 -42.22
CA LYS A 456 28.84 3.06 -42.98
C LYS A 456 28.84 1.65 -43.60
N SER A 457 29.98 0.98 -43.74
CA SER A 457 30.07 -0.34 -44.39
C SER A 457 29.95 -1.55 -43.46
N LYS A 458 29.77 -1.35 -42.14
CA LYS A 458 29.64 -2.46 -41.16
C LYS A 458 28.22 -2.76 -40.67
N PHE A 459 27.20 -2.13 -41.26
CA PHE A 459 25.79 -2.32 -40.89
C PHE A 459 25.19 -3.71 -41.22
N SER A 460 26.00 -4.66 -41.70
CA SER A 460 25.60 -6.08 -41.82
C SER A 460 25.97 -6.93 -40.60
N GLU A 461 26.91 -6.51 -39.75
CA GLU A 461 27.30 -7.22 -38.50
C GLU A 461 26.37 -6.89 -37.31
N ASP A 462 25.60 -5.80 -37.38
CA ASP A 462 24.69 -5.36 -36.30
C ASP A 462 23.51 -6.31 -36.06
N SER A 463 23.15 -7.15 -37.03
CA SER A 463 22.09 -8.16 -36.88
C SER A 463 22.48 -9.28 -35.89
N VAL A 464 23.76 -9.66 -35.86
CA VAL A 464 24.29 -10.68 -34.95
C VAL A 464 24.46 -10.11 -33.55
N LEU A 465 25.00 -8.89 -33.42
CA LEU A 465 25.15 -8.19 -32.14
C LEU A 465 23.81 -7.84 -31.48
N GLN A 466 22.78 -7.43 -32.25
CA GLN A 466 21.42 -7.24 -31.72
C GLN A 466 20.77 -8.55 -31.28
N SER A 467 21.03 -9.66 -31.97
CA SER A 467 20.54 -10.98 -31.53
C SER A 467 21.19 -11.43 -30.22
N ASP A 468 22.48 -11.16 -30.05
CA ASP A 468 23.27 -11.55 -28.88
C ASP A 468 22.97 -10.65 -27.66
N LEU A 469 22.73 -9.35 -27.89
CA LEU A 469 22.27 -8.41 -26.86
C LEU A 469 20.83 -8.69 -26.41
N ASN A 470 19.93 -9.06 -27.32
CA ASN A 470 18.58 -9.50 -26.97
C ASN A 470 18.57 -10.86 -26.26
N GLY A 471 19.47 -11.77 -26.64
CA GLY A 471 19.69 -13.05 -25.97
C GLY A 471 20.16 -12.88 -24.52
N ARG A 472 21.15 -11.99 -24.28
CA ARG A 472 21.65 -11.69 -22.93
C ARG A 472 20.64 -10.95 -22.05
N LYS A 473 19.83 -10.06 -22.63
CA LYS A 473 18.74 -9.37 -21.93
C LYS A 473 17.64 -10.37 -21.51
N GLY A 474 17.29 -11.29 -22.39
CA GLY A 474 16.36 -12.39 -22.11
C GLY A 474 16.89 -13.39 -21.06
N GLN A 475 18.20 -13.63 -21.01
CA GLN A 475 18.81 -14.51 -20.03
C GLN A 475 18.84 -13.90 -18.62
N ALA A 476 19.08 -12.59 -18.49
CA ALA A 476 19.06 -11.86 -17.22
C ALA A 476 17.65 -11.75 -16.62
N ASP A 477 16.63 -11.52 -17.45
CA ASP A 477 15.23 -11.51 -16.98
C ASP A 477 14.80 -12.92 -16.52
N ARG A 478 15.29 -13.99 -17.17
CA ARG A 478 15.03 -15.39 -16.75
C ARG A 478 15.63 -15.75 -15.39
N SER A 479 16.85 -15.31 -15.07
CA SER A 479 17.47 -15.61 -13.77
C SER A 479 16.75 -14.93 -12.59
N ILE A 480 16.30 -13.69 -12.78
CA ILE A 480 15.54 -12.96 -11.75
C ILE A 480 14.17 -13.61 -11.55
N GLN A 481 13.52 -14.05 -12.63
CA GLN A 481 12.22 -14.71 -12.57
C GLN A 481 12.29 -16.08 -11.91
N GLY A 482 13.33 -16.87 -12.20
CA GLY A 482 13.59 -18.13 -11.50
C GLY A 482 13.78 -17.93 -10.00
N PHE A 483 14.49 -16.86 -9.61
CA PHE A 483 14.65 -16.48 -8.21
C PHE A 483 13.31 -16.08 -7.56
N LEU A 484 12.49 -15.25 -8.20
CA LEU A 484 11.18 -14.86 -7.66
C LEU A 484 10.20 -16.04 -7.53
N ALA A 485 10.23 -16.98 -8.48
CA ALA A 485 9.44 -18.21 -8.40
C ALA A 485 9.89 -19.11 -7.24
N LEU A 486 11.21 -19.19 -7.01
CA LEU A 486 11.78 -19.93 -5.89
C LEU A 486 11.40 -19.27 -4.56
N VAL A 487 11.50 -17.94 -4.47
CA VAL A 487 11.07 -17.17 -3.30
C VAL A 487 9.57 -17.38 -3.01
N SER A 488 8.70 -17.42 -4.02
CA SER A 488 7.27 -17.65 -3.78
C SER A 488 6.98 -19.05 -3.20
N VAL A 489 7.74 -20.07 -3.63
CA VAL A 489 7.65 -21.42 -3.05
C VAL A 489 8.08 -21.42 -1.59
N PHE A 490 9.21 -20.77 -1.27
CA PHE A 490 9.70 -20.68 0.11
C PHE A 490 8.75 -19.89 1.03
N ILE A 491 8.15 -18.80 0.54
CA ILE A 491 7.13 -18.04 1.29
C ILE A 491 5.92 -18.93 1.56
N THR A 492 5.39 -19.60 0.52
CA THR A 492 4.23 -20.49 0.66
C THR A 492 4.50 -21.61 1.67
N PHE A 493 5.67 -22.23 1.57
CA PHE A 493 6.12 -23.27 2.51
C PHE A 493 6.22 -22.74 3.94
N GLY A 494 6.87 -21.59 4.17
CA GLY A 494 7.00 -20.99 5.50
C GLY A 494 5.65 -20.65 6.13
N VAL A 495 4.71 -20.15 5.34
CA VAL A 495 3.33 -19.89 5.79
C VAL A 495 2.62 -21.18 6.18
N LEU A 496 2.74 -22.25 5.39
CA LEU A 496 2.12 -23.54 5.71
C LEU A 496 2.72 -24.19 6.96
N VAL A 497 4.03 -24.05 7.18
CA VAL A 497 4.67 -24.49 8.43
C VAL A 497 4.08 -23.73 9.61
N PHE A 498 3.95 -22.40 9.51
CA PHE A 498 3.29 -21.60 10.55
C PHE A 498 1.86 -22.06 10.80
N ILE A 499 1.06 -22.25 9.74
CA ILE A 499 -0.33 -22.73 9.81
C ILE A 499 -0.41 -24.09 10.51
N SER A 500 0.49 -25.02 10.20
CA SER A 500 0.52 -26.35 10.81
C SER A 500 0.78 -26.32 12.33
N SER A 501 1.48 -25.28 12.81
CA SER A 501 1.87 -25.13 14.22
C SER A 501 1.01 -24.17 15.03
N SER A 502 0.18 -23.33 14.39
CA SER A 502 -0.49 -22.22 15.03
C SER A 502 -1.87 -22.59 15.56
N GLU A 503 -2.11 -22.42 16.86
CA GLU A 503 -3.41 -22.68 17.49
C GLU A 503 -4.52 -21.70 17.08
N ALA A 504 -4.15 -20.56 16.48
CA ALA A 504 -5.09 -19.53 16.04
C ALA A 504 -5.78 -19.84 14.70
N VAL A 505 -5.32 -20.88 13.99
CA VAL A 505 -5.85 -21.28 12.68
C VAL A 505 -7.07 -22.19 12.86
N PRO A 506 -8.09 -22.09 11.98
CA PRO A 506 -9.23 -23.00 12.00
C PRO A 506 -8.82 -24.48 12.05
N TYR A 507 -9.47 -25.28 12.90
CA TYR A 507 -9.07 -26.68 13.13
C TYR A 507 -9.09 -27.52 11.84
N ASN A 508 -10.07 -27.28 10.95
CA ASN A 508 -10.19 -27.96 9.65
C ASN A 508 -8.92 -27.78 8.77
N LEU A 509 -8.22 -26.65 8.89
CA LEU A 509 -6.98 -26.41 8.15
C LEU A 509 -5.77 -27.09 8.82
N ARG A 510 -5.76 -27.18 10.16
CA ARG A 510 -4.70 -27.84 10.92
C ARG A 510 -4.72 -29.35 10.73
N GLU A 511 -5.92 -29.93 10.62
CA GLU A 511 -6.13 -31.38 10.41
C GLU A 511 -5.64 -31.87 9.05
N LEU A 512 -5.46 -30.99 8.06
CA LEU A 512 -4.84 -31.33 6.77
C LEU A 512 -3.36 -31.76 6.88
N PHE A 513 -2.70 -31.43 7.99
CA PHE A 513 -1.30 -31.75 8.21
C PHE A 513 -1.13 -32.99 9.10
N SER A 514 -0.15 -33.83 8.78
CA SER A 514 0.24 -34.93 9.65
C SER A 514 0.73 -34.42 11.01
N LYS A 515 0.17 -34.97 12.09
CA LYS A 515 0.58 -34.67 13.48
C LYS A 515 2.01 -35.15 13.77
N GLU A 516 2.45 -36.23 13.12
CA GLU A 516 3.77 -36.84 13.35
C GLU A 516 4.88 -36.10 12.59
N HIS A 517 4.58 -35.60 11.40
CA HIS A 517 5.54 -34.94 10.51
C HIS A 517 4.97 -33.66 9.88
N PRO A 518 4.76 -32.58 10.65
CA PRO A 518 4.10 -31.37 10.17
C PRO A 518 4.88 -30.66 9.04
N VAL A 519 6.21 -30.66 9.12
CA VAL A 519 7.06 -29.97 8.13
C VAL A 519 7.07 -30.69 6.78
N SER A 520 7.17 -32.02 6.76
CA SER A 520 7.11 -32.79 5.50
C SER A 520 5.70 -32.74 4.89
N SER A 521 4.67 -32.77 5.74
CA SER A 521 3.29 -32.56 5.32
C SER A 521 3.11 -31.18 4.69
N ALA A 522 3.67 -30.12 5.29
CA ALA A 522 3.63 -28.77 4.73
C ALA A 522 4.34 -28.64 3.38
N LEU A 523 5.46 -29.36 3.19
CA LEU A 523 6.13 -29.45 1.90
C LEU A 523 5.24 -30.15 0.86
N GLY A 524 4.63 -31.27 1.23
CA GLY A 524 3.67 -31.97 0.37
C GLY A 524 2.49 -31.09 -0.04
N VAL A 525 1.86 -30.41 0.92
CA VAL A 525 0.75 -29.48 0.68
C VAL A 525 1.19 -28.32 -0.20
N THR A 526 2.44 -27.84 -0.07
CA THR A 526 2.99 -26.82 -0.99
C THR A 526 2.99 -27.32 -2.43
N VAL A 527 3.45 -28.55 -2.68
CA VAL A 527 3.45 -29.16 -4.03
C VAL A 527 2.02 -29.33 -4.54
N LEU A 528 1.10 -29.80 -3.70
CA LEU A 528 -0.32 -29.94 -4.04
C LEU A 528 -0.95 -28.59 -4.43
N ILE A 529 -0.69 -27.53 -3.67
CA ILE A 529 -1.20 -26.17 -3.94
C ILE A 529 -0.70 -25.66 -5.30
N TYR A 530 0.59 -25.82 -5.59
CA TYR A 530 1.15 -25.42 -6.89
C TYR A 530 0.56 -26.24 -8.04
N TRP A 531 0.30 -27.53 -7.83
CA TRP A 531 -0.40 -28.35 -8.82
C TRP A 531 -1.82 -27.82 -9.08
N CYS A 532 -2.62 -27.69 -8.02
CA CYS A 532 -4.03 -27.27 -8.11
C CYS A 532 -4.22 -25.88 -8.72
N PHE A 533 -3.36 -24.91 -8.37
CA PHE A 533 -3.54 -23.52 -8.79
C PHE A 533 -2.75 -23.15 -10.05
N ALA A 534 -1.54 -23.69 -10.27
CA ALA A 534 -0.70 -23.34 -11.41
C ALA A 534 -0.96 -24.21 -12.66
N TYR A 535 -1.39 -25.46 -12.51
CA TYR A 535 -1.63 -26.35 -13.66
C TYR A 535 -2.72 -25.84 -14.63
N PRO A 536 -3.88 -25.31 -14.18
CA PRO A 536 -4.91 -24.76 -15.07
C PRO A 536 -4.39 -23.70 -16.03
N ILE A 537 -3.52 -22.79 -15.55
CA ILE A 537 -2.94 -21.76 -16.40
C ILE A 537 -1.88 -22.32 -17.33
N PHE A 538 -1.04 -23.23 -16.83
CA PHE A 538 0.04 -23.87 -17.58
C PHE A 538 -0.50 -24.67 -18.77
N SER A 539 -1.54 -25.48 -18.55
CA SER A 539 -2.15 -26.31 -19.59
C SER A 539 -2.78 -25.46 -20.70
N LEU A 540 -3.49 -24.39 -20.31
CA LEU A 540 -4.13 -23.45 -21.22
C LEU A 540 -3.11 -22.70 -22.09
N ILE A 541 -2.04 -22.23 -21.47
CA ILE A 541 -0.89 -21.60 -22.14
C ILE A 541 -0.25 -22.54 -23.16
N HIS A 542 -0.03 -23.80 -22.77
CA HIS A 542 0.61 -24.79 -23.64
C HIS A 542 -0.28 -25.16 -24.84
N MET A 543 -1.60 -25.21 -24.63
CA MET A 543 -2.58 -25.39 -25.70
C MET A 543 -2.51 -24.23 -26.71
N LEU A 544 -2.53 -22.99 -26.23
CA LEU A 544 -2.43 -21.78 -27.07
C LEU A 544 -1.12 -21.71 -27.87
N LYS A 545 -0.01 -22.22 -27.36
CA LYS A 545 1.28 -22.24 -28.08
C LYS A 545 1.31 -23.17 -29.28
N LYS A 546 0.61 -24.29 -29.21
CA LYS A 546 0.71 -25.34 -30.22
C LYS A 546 -0.22 -25.13 -31.42
N ASP A 547 -1.17 -24.19 -31.32
CA ASP A 547 -2.27 -24.02 -32.30
C ASP A 547 -3.08 -25.32 -32.52
N ILE A 548 -2.93 -26.29 -31.61
CA ILE A 548 -3.59 -27.58 -31.65
C ILE A 548 -4.90 -27.43 -30.89
N LEU A 549 -5.97 -27.23 -31.67
CA LEU A 549 -7.33 -27.14 -31.17
C LEU A 549 -7.88 -28.56 -31.01
N GLU A 550 -7.35 -29.28 -30.03
CA GLU A 550 -7.79 -30.63 -29.68
C GLU A 550 -9.17 -30.57 -28.99
N GLY A 551 -10.20 -31.16 -29.60
CA GLY A 551 -11.52 -31.32 -28.97
C GLY A 551 -11.47 -32.10 -27.64
N PHE A 552 -10.41 -32.88 -27.41
CA PHE A 552 -10.16 -33.65 -26.19
C PHE A 552 -9.38 -32.90 -25.10
N PHE A 553 -9.01 -31.62 -25.30
CA PHE A 553 -8.22 -30.86 -24.33
C PHE A 553 -8.84 -30.85 -22.93
N TYR A 554 -10.13 -30.57 -22.81
CA TYR A 554 -10.82 -30.48 -21.52
C TYR A 554 -10.88 -31.81 -20.79
N VAL A 555 -11.10 -32.91 -21.53
CA VAL A 555 -11.09 -34.27 -20.97
C VAL A 555 -9.69 -34.62 -20.47
N ARG A 556 -8.67 -34.41 -21.31
CA ARG A 556 -7.27 -34.67 -20.94
C ARG A 556 -6.85 -33.81 -19.75
N PHE A 557 -7.18 -32.52 -19.76
CA PHE A 557 -6.90 -31.61 -18.67
C PHE A 557 -7.54 -32.09 -17.37
N LEU A 558 -8.83 -32.40 -17.41
CA LEU A 558 -9.58 -32.86 -16.24
C LEU A 558 -8.99 -34.15 -15.67
N VAL A 559 -8.70 -35.14 -16.53
CA VAL A 559 -8.11 -36.41 -16.11
C VAL A 559 -6.73 -36.20 -15.49
N VAL A 560 -5.84 -35.46 -16.15
CA VAL A 560 -4.47 -35.25 -15.65
C VAL A 560 -4.49 -34.43 -14.35
N HIS A 561 -5.28 -33.35 -14.30
CA HIS A 561 -5.36 -32.48 -13.13
C HIS A 561 -5.89 -33.27 -11.92
N SER A 562 -6.96 -34.04 -12.11
CA SER A 562 -7.61 -34.79 -11.02
C SER A 562 -6.81 -36.01 -10.59
N LEU A 563 -6.21 -36.75 -11.51
CA LEU A 563 -5.43 -37.96 -11.17
C LEU A 563 -4.18 -37.63 -10.38
N ILE A 564 -3.42 -36.61 -10.79
CA ILE A 564 -2.22 -36.19 -10.06
C ILE A 564 -2.60 -35.55 -8.72
N ALA A 565 -3.69 -34.76 -8.67
CA ALA A 565 -4.20 -34.22 -7.41
C ALA A 565 -4.60 -35.34 -6.44
N TRP A 566 -5.26 -36.40 -6.93
CA TRP A 566 -5.64 -37.55 -6.11
C TRP A 566 -4.41 -38.27 -5.54
N VAL A 567 -3.40 -38.56 -6.37
CA VAL A 567 -2.15 -39.20 -5.93
C VAL A 567 -1.46 -38.37 -4.84
N LEU A 568 -1.41 -37.04 -5.02
CA LEU A 568 -0.82 -36.14 -4.04
C LEU A 568 -1.64 -36.09 -2.74
N VAL A 569 -2.96 -35.92 -2.83
CA VAL A 569 -3.86 -35.92 -1.66
C VAL A 569 -3.72 -37.21 -0.87
N ARG A 570 -3.76 -38.37 -1.55
CA ARG A 570 -3.66 -39.69 -0.91
C ARG A 570 -2.31 -39.93 -0.23
N ALA A 571 -1.24 -39.32 -0.73
CA ALA A 571 0.12 -39.44 -0.19
C ALA A 571 0.41 -38.46 0.97
N ILE A 572 -0.28 -37.33 1.03
CA ILE A 572 0.06 -36.21 1.93
C ILE A 572 -0.98 -36.02 3.03
N VAL A 573 -2.27 -36.11 2.70
CA VAL A 573 -3.37 -35.76 3.61
C VAL A 573 -3.76 -36.98 4.45
N PRO A 574 -3.98 -36.83 5.77
CA PRO A 574 -4.46 -37.91 6.62
C PRO A 574 -5.78 -38.52 6.12
N LEU A 575 -5.92 -39.84 6.27
CA LEU A 575 -7.11 -40.57 5.78
C LEU A 575 -8.40 -40.11 6.46
N GLU A 576 -8.34 -39.72 7.73
CA GLU A 576 -9.46 -39.15 8.48
C GLU A 576 -10.01 -37.90 7.77
N SER A 577 -9.15 -36.94 7.43
CA SER A 577 -9.55 -35.73 6.70
C SER A 577 -10.06 -36.01 5.28
N ILE A 578 -9.57 -37.08 4.63
CA ILE A 578 -10.11 -37.51 3.33
C ILE A 578 -11.54 -38.05 3.51
N HIS A 579 -11.78 -38.86 4.53
CA HIS A 579 -13.10 -39.40 4.85
C HIS A 579 -14.08 -38.31 5.31
N ASP A 580 -13.61 -37.27 6.00
CA ASP A 580 -14.45 -36.14 6.39
C ASP A 580 -15.08 -35.45 5.17
N VAL A 581 -14.33 -35.37 4.07
CA VAL A 581 -14.76 -34.71 2.82
C VAL A 581 -15.45 -35.66 1.85
N LEU A 582 -14.93 -36.88 1.64
CA LEU A 582 -15.46 -37.81 0.63
C LEU A 582 -16.44 -38.85 1.21
N GLY A 583 -16.43 -39.04 2.52
CA GLY A 583 -17.07 -40.15 3.20
C GLY A 583 -16.25 -41.43 3.20
N SER A 584 -16.57 -42.32 4.12
CA SER A 584 -16.06 -43.70 4.09
C SER A 584 -16.71 -44.45 2.92
N PRO A 585 -15.98 -45.32 2.20
CA PRO A 585 -16.53 -46.10 1.09
C PRO A 585 -17.79 -46.89 1.48
N ILE A 586 -18.86 -46.77 0.69
CA ILE A 586 -20.16 -47.45 0.90
C ILE A 586 -20.59 -48.30 -0.31
N LEU A 587 -19.95 -48.13 -1.46
CA LEU A 587 -20.25 -48.87 -2.68
C LEU A 587 -19.58 -50.24 -2.64
N MET A 588 -20.21 -51.23 -3.29
CA MET A 588 -19.67 -52.60 -3.44
C MET A 588 -18.54 -52.68 -4.49
N ILE A 589 -17.63 -51.71 -4.49
CA ILE A 589 -16.42 -51.66 -5.34
C ILE A 589 -15.18 -51.53 -4.44
N HIS A 590 -14.00 -51.63 -5.03
CA HIS A 590 -12.76 -51.48 -4.24
C HIS A 590 -12.67 -50.10 -3.60
N ASN A 591 -12.39 -50.03 -2.29
CA ASN A 591 -12.40 -48.81 -1.49
C ASN A 591 -11.62 -47.64 -2.10
N GLU A 592 -10.40 -47.90 -2.60
CA GLU A 592 -9.57 -46.86 -3.22
C GLU A 592 -10.14 -46.35 -4.55
N LEU A 593 -10.87 -47.20 -5.30
CA LEU A 593 -11.55 -46.79 -6.52
C LEU A 593 -12.77 -45.93 -6.22
N GLU A 594 -13.52 -46.23 -5.16
CA GLU A 594 -14.63 -45.39 -4.72
C GLU A 594 -14.15 -44.00 -4.28
N LEU A 595 -13.12 -43.94 -3.45
CA LEU A 595 -12.56 -42.67 -2.99
C LEU A 595 -12.03 -41.85 -4.17
N ALA A 596 -11.31 -42.47 -5.10
CA ALA A 596 -10.84 -41.79 -6.31
C ALA A 596 -12.00 -41.28 -7.18
N PHE A 597 -13.07 -42.05 -7.31
CA PHE A 597 -14.27 -41.68 -8.05
C PHE A 597 -15.00 -40.49 -7.43
N ARG A 598 -15.20 -40.51 -6.11
CA ARG A 598 -15.82 -39.41 -5.34
C ARG A 598 -14.96 -38.15 -5.40
N PHE A 599 -13.64 -38.30 -5.24
CA PHE A 599 -12.68 -37.21 -5.39
C PHE A 599 -12.77 -36.60 -6.79
N PHE A 600 -12.80 -37.43 -7.85
CA PHE A 600 -12.92 -36.95 -9.22
C PHE A 600 -14.20 -36.14 -9.45
N ALA A 601 -15.32 -36.57 -8.88
CA ALA A 601 -16.58 -35.84 -8.98
C ALA A 601 -16.53 -34.46 -8.31
N LEU A 602 -15.97 -34.39 -7.09
CA LEU A 602 -15.83 -33.14 -6.33
C LEU A 602 -14.75 -32.21 -6.91
N PHE A 603 -13.53 -32.73 -7.04
CA PHE A 603 -12.38 -31.98 -7.57
C PHE A 603 -12.56 -31.62 -9.04
N GLY A 604 -13.34 -32.39 -9.80
CA GLY A 604 -13.65 -32.09 -11.19
C GLY A 604 -14.41 -30.78 -11.38
N ILE A 605 -15.38 -30.48 -10.49
CA ILE A 605 -16.08 -29.19 -10.46
C ILE A 605 -15.08 -28.05 -10.24
N TYR A 606 -14.19 -28.23 -9.26
CA TYR A 606 -13.13 -27.27 -8.95
C TYR A 606 -12.17 -27.05 -10.13
N SER A 607 -11.71 -28.15 -10.74
CA SER A 607 -10.78 -28.18 -11.87
C SER A 607 -11.33 -27.43 -13.09
N LEU A 608 -12.60 -27.62 -13.44
CA LEU A 608 -13.20 -26.89 -14.55
C LEU A 608 -13.51 -25.43 -14.23
N THR A 609 -13.90 -25.14 -12.99
CA THR A 609 -14.17 -23.76 -12.56
C THR A 609 -12.89 -22.92 -12.61
N THR A 610 -11.77 -23.46 -12.10
CA THR A 610 -10.46 -22.80 -12.15
C THR A 610 -9.96 -22.63 -13.58
N LEU A 611 -10.13 -23.63 -14.44
CA LEU A 611 -9.79 -23.52 -15.85
C LEU A 611 -10.64 -22.44 -16.54
N SER A 612 -11.95 -22.40 -16.29
CA SER A 612 -12.86 -21.39 -16.87
C SER A 612 -12.53 -19.98 -16.39
N ALA A 613 -12.17 -19.82 -15.11
CA ALA A 613 -11.71 -18.56 -14.55
C ALA A 613 -10.41 -18.07 -15.21
N ALA A 614 -9.44 -18.97 -15.42
CA ALA A 614 -8.22 -18.68 -16.17
C ALA A 614 -8.50 -18.26 -17.62
N HIS A 615 -9.43 -18.94 -18.31
CA HIS A 615 -9.89 -18.55 -19.65
C HIS A 615 -10.51 -17.16 -19.68
N LEU A 616 -11.42 -16.85 -18.75
CA LEU A 616 -12.07 -15.54 -18.68
C LEU A 616 -11.03 -14.42 -18.44
N ALA A 617 -9.99 -14.69 -17.63
CA ALA A 617 -8.88 -13.76 -17.43
C ALA A 617 -8.08 -13.50 -18.73
N LEU A 618 -8.06 -14.43 -19.68
CA LEU A 618 -7.35 -14.30 -20.97
C LEU A 618 -8.18 -13.61 -22.09
N LEU A 619 -9.50 -13.48 -21.95
CA LEU A 619 -10.43 -13.04 -23.02
C LEU A 619 -10.03 -11.72 -23.71
N CYS A 620 -9.46 -10.77 -22.99
CA CYS A 620 -9.20 -9.43 -23.54
C CYS A 620 -7.93 -9.32 -24.40
N PHE A 621 -7.18 -10.41 -24.61
CA PHE A 621 -5.83 -10.36 -25.23
C PHE A 621 -5.60 -11.39 -26.33
N VAL A 622 -6.57 -12.28 -26.56
CA VAL A 622 -6.56 -13.30 -27.62
C VAL A 622 -7.75 -13.02 -28.55
N SER A 623 -7.71 -13.51 -29.78
CA SER A 623 -8.75 -13.24 -30.78
C SER A 623 -10.15 -13.59 -30.25
N THR A 624 -11.13 -12.70 -30.45
CA THR A 624 -12.50 -12.84 -29.91
C THR A 624 -13.17 -14.15 -30.35
N ARG A 625 -12.81 -14.67 -31.53
CA ARG A 625 -13.39 -15.87 -32.13
C ARG A 625 -12.91 -17.16 -31.46
N GLU A 626 -11.60 -17.33 -31.25
CA GLU A 626 -11.04 -18.53 -30.61
C GLU A 626 -11.44 -18.60 -29.13
N MET A 627 -11.48 -17.45 -28.49
CA MET A 627 -11.83 -17.32 -27.09
C MET A 627 -13.33 -17.54 -26.82
N MET A 628 -14.23 -17.03 -27.65
CA MET A 628 -15.66 -17.37 -27.54
C MET A 628 -15.89 -18.87 -27.71
N ARG A 629 -15.16 -19.51 -28.63
CA ARG A 629 -15.25 -20.97 -28.81
C ARG A 629 -14.76 -21.73 -27.58
N LEU A 630 -13.63 -21.35 -26.98
CA LEU A 630 -13.12 -21.99 -25.77
C LEU A 630 -14.03 -21.74 -24.56
N PHE A 631 -14.58 -20.54 -24.41
CA PHE A 631 -15.56 -20.21 -23.37
C PHE A 631 -16.83 -21.07 -23.51
N ILE A 632 -17.40 -21.17 -24.71
CA ILE A 632 -18.56 -22.03 -24.99
C ILE A 632 -18.23 -23.49 -24.69
N LEU A 633 -17.04 -23.98 -25.08
CA LEU A 633 -16.62 -25.36 -24.80
C LEU A 633 -16.45 -25.59 -23.29
N GLY A 634 -15.88 -24.64 -22.56
CA GLY A 634 -15.72 -24.70 -21.11
C GLY A 634 -17.06 -24.71 -20.37
N VAL A 635 -18.00 -23.85 -20.78
CA VAL A 635 -19.37 -23.84 -20.26
C VAL A 635 -20.08 -25.17 -20.58
N PHE A 636 -19.92 -25.70 -21.79
CA PHE A 636 -20.46 -27.01 -22.17
C PHE A 636 -19.94 -28.14 -21.26
N TRP A 637 -18.62 -28.20 -21.04
CA TRP A 637 -18.02 -29.20 -20.14
C TRP A 637 -18.44 -29.01 -18.67
N ALA A 638 -18.59 -27.77 -18.21
CA ALA A 638 -19.10 -27.48 -16.88
C ALA A 638 -20.56 -27.94 -16.70
N LEU A 639 -21.42 -27.67 -17.69
CA LEU A 639 -22.81 -28.14 -17.70
C LEU A 639 -22.92 -29.66 -17.74
N LEU A 640 -21.96 -30.36 -18.32
CA LEU A 640 -21.92 -31.83 -18.34
C LEU A 640 -21.49 -32.42 -16.99
N LEU A 641 -20.53 -31.79 -16.30
CA LEU A 641 -19.97 -32.31 -15.05
C LEU A 641 -20.71 -31.86 -13.79
N LEU A 642 -21.41 -30.73 -13.81
CA LEU A 642 -22.18 -30.25 -12.66
C LEU A 642 -23.28 -31.24 -12.22
N PRO A 643 -24.13 -31.80 -13.11
CA PRO A 643 -25.11 -32.80 -12.73
C PRO A 643 -24.48 -34.08 -12.19
N PHE A 644 -23.35 -34.50 -12.77
CA PHE A 644 -22.62 -35.68 -12.32
C PHE A 644 -22.01 -35.46 -10.93
N GLY A 645 -21.34 -34.33 -10.71
CA GLY A 645 -20.77 -33.97 -9.41
C GLY A 645 -21.85 -33.80 -8.35
N TYR A 646 -22.99 -33.18 -8.69
CA TYR A 646 -24.16 -33.09 -7.81
C TYR A 646 -24.69 -34.47 -7.42
N TRP A 647 -24.82 -35.38 -8.38
CA TRP A 647 -25.28 -36.74 -8.11
C TRP A 647 -24.35 -37.50 -7.17
N VAL A 648 -23.03 -37.38 -7.33
CA VAL A 648 -22.06 -38.07 -6.45
C VAL A 648 -21.93 -37.41 -5.07
N VAL A 649 -21.87 -36.08 -5.01
CA VAL A 649 -21.56 -35.32 -3.79
C VAL A 649 -22.80 -35.11 -2.91
N VAL A 650 -23.99 -34.98 -3.51
CA VAL A 650 -25.25 -34.71 -2.78
C VAL A 650 -26.15 -35.94 -2.74
N ILE A 651 -26.53 -36.49 -3.90
CA ILE A 651 -27.53 -37.59 -3.96
C ILE A 651 -26.94 -38.90 -3.41
N GLN A 652 -25.69 -39.22 -3.75
CA GLN A 652 -24.98 -40.42 -3.33
C GLN A 652 -23.93 -40.13 -2.26
N ALA A 653 -24.14 -39.09 -1.45
CA ALA A 653 -23.21 -38.67 -0.42
C ALA A 653 -22.89 -39.83 0.54
N ALA A 654 -21.60 -40.03 0.83
CA ALA A 654 -21.11 -40.98 1.83
C ALA A 654 -20.71 -40.32 3.16
N THR A 655 -20.93 -39.01 3.26
CA THR A 655 -20.66 -38.17 4.43
C THR A 655 -21.79 -37.15 4.57
N ASP A 656 -22.19 -36.86 5.80
CA ASP A 656 -23.10 -35.77 6.14
C ASP A 656 -22.37 -34.42 6.23
N ASN A 657 -21.04 -34.43 6.47
CA ASN A 657 -20.24 -33.22 6.71
C ASN A 657 -20.29 -32.20 5.57
N LEU A 658 -20.42 -32.61 4.30
CA LEU A 658 -20.55 -31.67 3.19
C LEU A 658 -21.99 -31.23 2.97
N THR A 659 -22.94 -32.16 3.00
CA THR A 659 -24.36 -31.87 2.74
C THR A 659 -24.94 -30.98 3.83
N GLU A 660 -24.61 -31.22 5.10
CA GLU A 660 -25.08 -30.43 6.26
C GLU A 660 -24.56 -28.98 6.24
N LEU A 661 -23.39 -28.74 5.63
CA LEU A 661 -22.84 -27.39 5.44
C LEU A 661 -23.50 -26.65 4.28
N MET A 662 -24.11 -27.35 3.33
CA MET A 662 -24.82 -26.75 2.20
C MET A 662 -26.23 -26.35 2.60
N SER A 663 -26.70 -25.23 2.07
CA SER A 663 -28.09 -24.79 2.30
C SER A 663 -29.07 -25.88 1.86
N ASP A 664 -30.02 -26.22 2.75
CA ASP A 664 -31.05 -27.25 2.53
C ASP A 664 -30.47 -28.62 2.14
N ASN A 665 -29.42 -29.06 2.83
CA ASN A 665 -28.72 -30.34 2.61
C ASN A 665 -28.15 -30.55 1.20
N GLY A 666 -28.04 -29.49 0.40
CA GLY A 666 -27.65 -29.63 -1.00
C GLY A 666 -28.79 -29.48 -2.01
N TYR A 667 -30.05 -29.35 -1.60
CA TYR A 667 -31.19 -29.30 -2.52
C TYR A 667 -31.64 -27.88 -2.92
N SER A 668 -30.99 -26.85 -2.37
CA SER A 668 -31.28 -25.45 -2.68
C SER A 668 -30.49 -24.92 -3.89
N LEU A 669 -31.13 -24.08 -4.70
CA LEU A 669 -30.44 -23.31 -5.75
C LEU A 669 -29.35 -22.37 -5.19
N SER A 670 -29.41 -22.06 -3.89
CA SER A 670 -28.41 -21.20 -3.24
C SER A 670 -26.98 -21.76 -3.32
N ILE A 671 -26.79 -23.06 -3.54
CA ILE A 671 -25.48 -23.72 -3.70
C ILE A 671 -24.71 -23.18 -4.91
N VAL A 672 -25.41 -22.64 -5.90
CA VAL A 672 -24.79 -21.94 -7.04
C VAL A 672 -23.90 -20.78 -6.53
N CYS A 673 -24.25 -20.15 -5.40
CA CYS A 673 -23.43 -19.10 -4.79
C CYS A 673 -22.03 -19.59 -4.38
N LEU A 674 -21.88 -20.86 -3.96
CA LEU A 674 -20.57 -21.47 -3.66
C LEU A 674 -19.72 -21.57 -4.93
N GLY A 675 -20.33 -21.97 -6.05
CA GLY A 675 -19.68 -22.01 -7.36
C GLY A 675 -19.30 -20.61 -7.87
N ILE A 676 -20.16 -19.62 -7.69
CA ILE A 676 -19.88 -18.21 -8.05
C ILE A 676 -18.72 -17.68 -7.21
N TYR A 677 -18.70 -17.94 -5.90
CA TYR A 677 -17.59 -17.54 -5.04
C TYR A 677 -16.28 -18.19 -5.47
N LEU A 678 -16.30 -19.51 -5.74
CA LEU A 678 -15.15 -20.25 -6.25
C LEU A 678 -14.61 -19.62 -7.54
N PHE A 679 -15.50 -19.34 -8.49
CA PHE A 679 -15.14 -18.67 -9.73
C PHE A 679 -14.54 -17.29 -9.49
N LEU A 680 -15.14 -16.48 -8.61
CA LEU A 680 -14.74 -15.10 -8.33
C LEU A 680 -13.29 -15.01 -7.86
N PHE A 681 -12.89 -15.77 -6.82
CA PHE A 681 -11.53 -15.65 -6.31
C PHE A 681 -10.49 -16.27 -7.26
N CYS A 682 -10.84 -17.35 -7.98
CA CYS A 682 -9.98 -17.95 -9.00
C CYS A 682 -9.74 -16.97 -10.17
N TRP A 683 -10.79 -16.28 -10.61
CA TRP A 683 -10.73 -15.31 -11.69
C TRP A 683 -9.94 -14.06 -11.27
N LEU A 684 -10.13 -13.59 -10.03
CA LEU A 684 -9.36 -12.48 -9.48
C LEU A 684 -7.86 -12.82 -9.41
N GLY A 685 -7.49 -13.95 -8.81
CA GLY A 685 -6.09 -14.37 -8.73
C GLY A 685 -5.42 -14.54 -10.11
N SER A 686 -6.14 -15.13 -11.06
CA SER A 686 -5.67 -15.28 -12.45
C SER A 686 -5.55 -13.92 -13.15
N SER A 687 -6.52 -13.03 -12.96
CA SER A 687 -6.53 -11.68 -13.56
C SER A 687 -5.44 -10.78 -12.99
N ILE A 688 -5.17 -10.84 -11.68
CA ILE A 688 -4.08 -10.10 -11.04
C ILE A 688 -2.73 -10.62 -11.55
N SER A 689 -2.55 -11.94 -11.65
CA SER A 689 -1.35 -12.54 -12.23
C SER A 689 -1.14 -12.07 -13.67
N PHE A 690 -2.22 -12.01 -14.45
CA PHE A 690 -2.20 -11.54 -15.83
C PHE A 690 -1.82 -10.05 -15.95
N LEU A 691 -2.28 -9.20 -15.02
CA LEU A 691 -1.94 -7.77 -14.98
C LEU A 691 -0.43 -7.50 -14.81
N THR A 692 0.32 -8.43 -14.21
CA THR A 692 1.77 -8.26 -14.05
C THR A 692 2.49 -8.28 -15.39
N VAL A 693 1.99 -9.08 -16.33
CA VAL A 693 2.56 -9.35 -17.65
C VAL A 693 1.93 -8.46 -18.73
N PHE A 694 0.61 -8.38 -18.79
CA PHE A 694 -0.14 -7.69 -19.85
C PHE A 694 -1.00 -6.57 -19.25
N ARG A 695 -0.80 -5.35 -19.74
CA ARG A 695 -1.14 -4.15 -18.96
C ARG A 695 -2.08 -3.22 -19.69
N GLY A 696 -3.31 -3.09 -19.18
CA GLY A 696 -4.29 -2.11 -19.61
C GLY A 696 -4.78 -1.25 -18.45
N GLY A 697 -4.63 0.08 -18.53
CA GLY A 697 -4.96 1.01 -17.44
C GLY A 697 -6.42 0.95 -16.96
N ARG A 698 -7.39 0.77 -17.89
CA ARG A 698 -8.81 0.59 -17.53
C ARG A 698 -9.06 -0.72 -16.77
N ARG A 699 -8.42 -1.81 -17.23
CA ARG A 699 -8.60 -3.16 -16.68
C ARG A 699 -8.03 -3.27 -15.26
N ILE A 700 -6.92 -2.59 -15.04
CA ILE A 700 -6.31 -2.42 -13.74
C ILE A 700 -7.29 -1.79 -12.73
N VAL A 701 -7.94 -0.69 -13.10
CA VAL A 701 -8.92 0.00 -12.24
C VAL A 701 -10.10 -0.92 -11.96
N MET A 702 -10.62 -1.58 -13.01
CA MET A 702 -11.71 -2.53 -12.88
C MET A 702 -11.35 -3.69 -11.92
N ILE A 703 -10.19 -4.33 -12.07
CA ILE A 703 -9.77 -5.43 -11.20
C ILE A 703 -9.54 -4.94 -9.77
N SER A 704 -9.00 -3.74 -9.57
CA SER A 704 -8.81 -3.17 -8.22
C SER A 704 -10.15 -2.92 -7.54
N ILE A 705 -11.15 -2.40 -8.27
CA ILE A 705 -12.51 -2.21 -7.76
C ILE A 705 -13.15 -3.57 -7.44
N VAL A 706 -13.06 -4.55 -8.34
CA VAL A 706 -13.64 -5.88 -8.09
C VAL A 706 -12.95 -6.59 -6.93
N PHE A 707 -11.63 -6.41 -6.76
CA PHE A 707 -10.89 -6.94 -5.61
C PHE A 707 -11.38 -6.35 -4.28
N ILE A 708 -11.66 -5.04 -4.21
CA ILE A 708 -12.20 -4.43 -2.99
C ILE A 708 -13.63 -4.95 -2.73
N ILE A 709 -14.46 -5.02 -3.78
CA ILE A 709 -15.85 -5.48 -3.68
C ILE A 709 -15.93 -6.98 -3.35
N SER A 710 -14.93 -7.79 -3.73
CA SER A 710 -14.96 -9.24 -3.55
C SER A 710 -14.93 -9.68 -2.08
N PHE A 711 -14.46 -8.84 -1.17
CA PHE A 711 -14.51 -9.11 0.27
C PHE A 711 -15.96 -9.20 0.78
N PRO A 712 -16.76 -8.12 0.79
CA PRO A 712 -18.14 -8.19 1.25
C PRO A 712 -19.01 -9.09 0.37
N LEU A 713 -18.80 -9.06 -0.95
CA LEU A 713 -19.56 -9.91 -1.88
C LEU A 713 -19.28 -11.40 -1.64
N GLY A 714 -18.02 -11.78 -1.45
CA GLY A 714 -17.63 -13.16 -1.21
C GLY A 714 -18.20 -13.70 0.11
N TYR A 715 -18.20 -12.87 1.15
CA TYR A 715 -18.82 -13.23 2.44
C TYR A 715 -20.31 -13.51 2.24
N GLN A 716 -21.02 -12.64 1.53
CA GLN A 716 -22.45 -12.79 1.27
C GLN A 716 -22.76 -14.02 0.41
N LEU A 717 -21.96 -14.29 -0.61
CA LEU A 717 -22.13 -15.47 -1.48
C LEU A 717 -21.99 -16.77 -0.69
N LEU A 718 -20.97 -16.89 0.18
CA LEU A 718 -20.88 -18.05 1.07
C LEU A 718 -22.05 -18.10 2.04
N ASN A 719 -22.42 -16.98 2.64
CA ASN A 719 -23.53 -16.93 3.59
C ASN A 719 -24.86 -17.40 2.97
N TRP A 720 -25.11 -17.08 1.70
CA TRP A 720 -26.27 -17.62 0.99
C TRP A 720 -26.11 -19.10 0.61
N GLY A 721 -24.91 -19.51 0.22
CA GLY A 721 -24.64 -20.88 -0.25
C GLY A 721 -24.54 -21.93 0.86
N THR A 722 -24.24 -21.53 2.09
CA THR A 722 -24.04 -22.42 3.23
C THR A 722 -25.17 -22.34 4.26
N GLU A 723 -25.39 -23.43 5.00
CA GLU A 723 -26.44 -23.51 6.01
C GLU A 723 -26.20 -22.56 7.20
N GLN A 724 -27.26 -21.92 7.66
CA GLN A 724 -27.18 -20.89 8.71
C GLN A 724 -27.45 -21.46 10.10
N PHE A 725 -28.20 -22.56 10.18
CA PHE A 725 -28.61 -23.19 11.43
C PHE A 725 -28.35 -24.69 11.38
N ILE A 726 -27.19 -25.10 11.90
CA ILE A 726 -26.82 -26.51 12.09
C ILE A 726 -27.00 -26.84 13.56
N VAL A 727 -27.72 -27.92 13.86
CA VAL A 727 -27.98 -28.39 15.23
C VAL A 727 -27.22 -29.70 15.44
N LYS A 728 -26.05 -29.62 16.06
CA LYS A 728 -25.17 -30.78 16.31
C LYS A 728 -24.49 -30.62 17.67
N TYR A 729 -24.32 -31.73 18.39
CA TYR A 729 -23.63 -31.76 19.70
C TYR A 729 -24.23 -30.79 20.75
N ASP A 730 -25.56 -30.71 20.85
CA ASP A 730 -26.29 -29.80 21.76
C ASP A 730 -25.98 -28.30 21.56
N THR A 731 -25.44 -27.93 20.39
CA THR A 731 -25.12 -26.55 20.03
C THR A 731 -25.74 -26.17 18.69
N VAL A 732 -26.02 -24.87 18.51
CA VAL A 732 -26.48 -24.30 17.25
C VAL A 732 -25.39 -23.39 16.69
N PHE A 733 -24.93 -23.67 15.47
CA PHE A 733 -23.91 -22.90 14.79
C PHE A 733 -24.18 -22.85 13.28
N SER A 734 -23.60 -21.89 12.57
CA SER A 734 -23.66 -21.85 11.11
C SER A 734 -22.48 -22.57 10.47
N ALA A 735 -22.63 -22.96 9.21
CA ALA A 735 -21.56 -23.61 8.44
C ALA A 735 -20.28 -22.75 8.37
N LEU A 736 -20.40 -21.43 8.26
CA LEU A 736 -19.24 -20.53 8.29
C LEU A 736 -18.54 -20.53 9.64
N GLN A 737 -19.30 -20.61 10.74
CA GLN A 737 -18.72 -20.74 12.08
C GLN A 737 -17.96 -22.05 12.23
N PHE A 738 -18.52 -23.16 11.73
CA PHE A 738 -17.85 -24.45 11.71
C PHE A 738 -16.53 -24.40 10.93
N LEU A 739 -16.53 -23.77 9.75
CA LEU A 739 -15.34 -23.72 8.88
C LEU A 739 -14.24 -22.80 9.42
N LEU A 740 -14.59 -21.68 10.06
CA LEU A 740 -13.65 -20.62 10.41
C LEU A 740 -13.30 -20.53 11.90
N SER A 741 -13.94 -21.31 12.78
CA SER A 741 -13.63 -21.35 14.22
C SER A 741 -12.39 -22.18 14.51
N THR A 742 -11.71 -21.87 15.62
CA THR A 742 -10.45 -22.51 16.05
C THR A 742 -10.69 -23.85 16.74
N ASP A 743 -11.83 -24.01 17.39
CA ASP A 743 -12.28 -25.22 18.08
C ASP A 743 -13.78 -25.45 17.85
N ARG A 744 -14.27 -26.64 18.22
CA ARG A 744 -15.69 -27.01 18.15
C ARG A 744 -16.49 -26.57 19.40
N SER A 745 -15.79 -26.08 20.43
CA SER A 745 -16.37 -25.62 21.69
C SER A 745 -16.71 -24.13 21.71
N ASN A 746 -15.97 -23.29 20.97
CA ASN A 746 -16.13 -21.83 21.00
C ASN A 746 -16.28 -21.26 19.58
N PHE A 747 -17.51 -21.30 19.06
CA PHE A 747 -17.81 -20.74 17.76
C PHE A 747 -17.72 -19.20 17.75
N ILE A 748 -16.99 -18.65 16.79
CA ILE A 748 -16.89 -17.20 16.60
C ILE A 748 -18.18 -16.64 15.98
N THR A 749 -18.68 -15.50 16.44
CA THR A 749 -19.88 -14.85 15.87
C THR A 749 -19.54 -13.43 15.36
N GLY A 750 -20.50 -12.83 14.62
CA GLY A 750 -20.46 -11.41 14.24
C GLY A 750 -19.21 -10.98 13.45
N ASP A 751 -18.57 -9.90 13.91
CA ASP A 751 -17.48 -9.23 13.19
C ASP A 751 -16.19 -10.04 13.13
N ALA A 752 -15.95 -10.88 14.13
CA ALA A 752 -14.77 -11.72 14.15
C ALA A 752 -14.86 -12.83 13.08
N LEU A 753 -16.06 -13.37 12.84
CA LEU A 753 -16.31 -14.32 11.76
C LEU A 753 -16.06 -13.66 10.39
N ARG A 754 -16.58 -12.44 10.20
CA ARG A 754 -16.34 -11.64 8.98
C ARG A 754 -14.85 -11.38 8.76
N MET A 755 -14.10 -11.05 9.80
CA MET A 755 -12.67 -10.78 9.68
C MET A 755 -11.88 -12.04 9.29
N ARG A 756 -12.15 -13.19 9.94
CA ARG A 756 -11.48 -14.44 9.57
C ARG A 756 -11.78 -14.83 8.13
N PHE A 757 -13.00 -14.57 7.65
CA PHE A 757 -13.33 -14.72 6.25
C PHE A 757 -12.50 -13.79 5.35
N PHE A 758 -12.34 -12.50 5.70
CA PHE A 758 -11.52 -11.57 4.91
C PHE A 758 -10.04 -11.99 4.84
N ILE A 759 -9.45 -12.47 5.93
CA ILE A 759 -8.10 -13.05 5.90
C ILE A 759 -8.05 -14.24 4.96
N MET A 760 -9.00 -15.17 5.10
CA MET A 760 -9.04 -16.37 4.28
C MET A 760 -9.20 -16.02 2.80
N HIS A 761 -10.07 -15.09 2.46
CA HIS A 761 -10.28 -14.61 1.10
C HIS A 761 -9.02 -13.96 0.51
N LEU A 762 -8.35 -13.07 1.26
CA LEU A 762 -7.09 -12.46 0.86
C LEU A 762 -6.00 -13.51 0.65
N GLY A 763 -5.92 -14.49 1.55
CA GLY A 763 -5.01 -15.63 1.47
C GLY A 763 -5.23 -16.46 0.21
N LEU A 764 -6.48 -16.81 -0.11
CA LEU A 764 -6.83 -17.57 -1.32
C LEU A 764 -6.44 -16.82 -2.60
N VAL A 765 -6.79 -15.53 -2.71
CA VAL A 765 -6.45 -14.71 -3.89
C VAL A 765 -4.93 -14.57 -4.03
N SER A 766 -4.23 -14.39 -2.91
CA SER A 766 -2.77 -14.26 -2.86
C SER A 766 -2.06 -15.57 -3.21
N LEU A 767 -2.57 -16.73 -2.76
CA LEU A 767 -2.05 -18.05 -3.14
C LEU A 767 -2.20 -18.31 -4.64
N PHE A 768 -3.38 -18.02 -5.22
CA PHE A 768 -3.57 -18.10 -6.67
C PHE A 768 -2.58 -17.21 -7.42
N PHE A 769 -2.41 -15.97 -6.95
CA PHE A 769 -1.44 -15.05 -7.54
C PHE A 769 0.00 -15.58 -7.47
N LEU A 770 0.47 -15.98 -6.29
CA LEU A 770 1.86 -16.44 -6.07
C LEU A 770 2.23 -17.68 -6.88
N THR A 771 1.27 -18.60 -7.06
CA THR A 771 1.44 -19.85 -7.80
C THR A 771 1.40 -19.65 -9.32
N GLN A 772 0.48 -18.83 -9.84
CA GLN A 772 0.30 -18.65 -11.28
C GLN A 772 1.24 -17.61 -11.90
N ASN A 773 1.64 -16.60 -11.13
CA ASN A 773 2.47 -15.50 -11.62
C ASN A 773 3.79 -15.98 -12.29
N PRO A 774 4.56 -16.93 -11.72
CA PRO A 774 5.73 -17.50 -12.38
C PRO A 774 5.45 -18.10 -13.77
N VAL A 775 4.30 -18.79 -13.93
CA VAL A 775 3.92 -19.46 -15.17
C VAL A 775 3.62 -18.45 -16.29
N PHE A 776 2.94 -17.35 -15.95
CA PHE A 776 2.65 -16.27 -16.90
C PHE A 776 3.89 -15.56 -17.43
N PHE A 777 4.92 -15.38 -16.61
CA PHE A 777 6.17 -14.77 -17.04
C PHE A 777 6.98 -15.69 -17.97
N VAL A 778 7.00 -17.00 -17.70
CA VAL A 778 7.60 -17.98 -18.64
C VAL A 778 6.88 -17.94 -19.99
N PHE A 779 5.56 -17.74 -19.98
CA PHE A 779 4.74 -17.65 -21.18
C PHE A 779 5.00 -16.40 -22.03
N SER A 780 5.06 -15.21 -21.43
CA SER A 780 5.23 -13.95 -22.16
C SER A 780 6.54 -13.86 -22.95
N ASN A 781 7.60 -14.49 -22.45
CA ASN A 781 8.87 -14.61 -23.14
C ASN A 781 8.82 -15.56 -24.35
N SER A 782 7.85 -16.48 -24.36
CA SER A 782 7.70 -17.50 -25.40
C SER A 782 6.79 -17.03 -26.54
N VAL A 783 5.77 -16.24 -26.19
CA VAL A 783 4.80 -15.73 -27.14
C VAL A 783 5.09 -14.24 -27.31
N ARG A 784 5.85 -13.89 -28.36
CA ARG A 784 5.63 -12.60 -29.04
C ARG A 784 4.18 -12.64 -29.52
N LEU A 785 3.24 -12.36 -28.62
CA LEU A 785 1.85 -12.17 -28.98
C LEU A 785 1.89 -11.09 -30.04
N ARG A 786 1.39 -11.43 -31.23
CA ARG A 786 1.11 -10.48 -32.30
C ARG A 786 0.10 -9.48 -31.74
N THR A 787 0.55 -8.51 -30.97
CA THR A 787 -0.19 -7.28 -30.72
C THR A 787 -0.22 -6.59 -32.08
N ARG A 788 -1.23 -6.91 -32.88
CA ARG A 788 -1.65 -6.03 -33.97
C ARG A 788 -2.12 -4.74 -33.30
N ASP A 789 -1.53 -3.64 -33.74
CA ASP A 789 -1.97 -2.29 -33.41
C ASP A 789 -3.49 -2.18 -33.57
N VAL A 790 -4.20 -1.93 -32.48
CA VAL A 790 -5.56 -1.37 -32.44
C VAL A 790 -5.66 -0.41 -31.25
#